data_AF-A0A1D8AR05-F1
#
_entry.id   AF-A0A1D8AR05-F1
#
_cell.length_a   1.000
_cell.length_b   1.000
_cell.length_c   1.000
_cell.angle_alpha   90.00
_cell.angle_beta   90.00
_cell.angle_gamma   90.00
#
_symmetry.space_group_name_H-M   'P 1'
#
loop_
_entity.id
_entity.type
_entity.pdbx_description
1 polymer ?
#
loop_
_entity_poly.entity_id
_entity_poly.type
_entity_poly.pdbx_seq_one_letter_code
_entity_poly.pdbx_strand_id
1 'polypeptide(L)'
;MISPRPARFRIPPAVLFLLLLTGLRSAPALPPLTSPDGTITVQVQTDKRLTYDVRHEDRPVLTASTLSLTVDGVTFGHAPRLIAATPRSHDALLRPDVRQKAAEIREHYNELRLDFEGGFVVTFRAYNEGVAYRWETTLPAAEVKVFAEEVGLNFTGSHFAWFPEEQSFYSHNERLFLPRALGDLAPQNLASLPIVVDANGLKVALAESDLEDYPGLWFTGTGGNGLAGTHPPVALKEELTGDRDFRVTEAAGYIAVTKGTRTYPWRILGLARQDRDLLTNQLPWLLAAPSRIADPSWIKPGKIAWDWWNANNLHGVDFKAGVNTRTYEYFIDFAAANGLEYIILDEGWYQLGDLFTPAPDMDVPAIIDYGKKKGVGVILWVVWKTLDDHLIPALDLFQKWGVRGIKVDFMQRSDQAVINFYHRVNREAAARHLLTDFHGAVHQAVLTRTWPNLMTNEGVRGLEWNKWSAHITPEHDATLPFTRQYLGPMDYTPGATRNANRDGFAWNHFRPRSQGTRCHQLALYVVFESPLQMLADTPTNYEREPAMMEFLRAVPSVWDETRALDGRISDYVLTARRSGRDWFVGAITDWTARELELDLSFLPAGEFTLTEWRDGLNAGTHAEDFKQATQTVTNRTKLRLPLAEGGGWAARISPK
;
A
#
# COMPACT_ATOMS: atom_id res chain seq x y z
N MET A 1 -13.06 -30.17 113.42
CA MET A 1 -11.86 -29.71 112.70
C MET A 1 -12.21 -29.52 111.23
N ILE A 2 -12.30 -28.26 110.83
CA ILE A 2 -11.94 -27.65 109.53
C ILE A 2 -12.01 -28.53 108.26
N SER A 3 -12.94 -28.22 107.35
CA SER A 3 -12.66 -27.81 105.95
C SER A 3 -13.84 -28.12 104.97
N PRO A 4 -14.24 -27.17 104.08
CA PRO A 4 -15.36 -27.30 103.14
C PRO A 4 -14.98 -27.74 101.70
N ARG A 5 -16.02 -28.02 100.90
CA ARG A 5 -16.07 -28.32 99.44
C ARG A 5 -15.70 -27.08 98.55
N PRO A 6 -15.95 -27.07 97.21
CA PRO A 6 -15.27 -27.73 96.08
C PRO A 6 -14.92 -26.72 94.94
N ALA A 7 -14.26 -27.15 93.85
CA ALA A 7 -14.37 -26.43 92.56
C ALA A 7 -14.18 -27.37 91.36
N ARG A 8 -15.19 -27.39 90.47
CA ARG A 8 -15.18 -28.00 89.14
C ARG A 8 -14.67 -26.97 88.12
N PHE A 9 -13.82 -27.38 87.20
CA PHE A 9 -13.66 -26.69 85.91
C PHE A 9 -13.85 -27.69 84.77
N ARG A 10 -14.80 -27.36 83.88
CA ARG A 10 -15.05 -27.99 82.59
C ARG A 10 -14.17 -27.28 81.54
N ILE A 11 -13.50 -28.03 80.68
CA ILE A 11 -12.83 -27.51 79.47
C ILE A 11 -13.57 -28.12 78.26
N PRO A 12 -14.03 -27.32 77.27
CA PRO A 12 -14.69 -27.82 76.07
C PRO A 12 -13.66 -28.22 74.98
N PRO A 13 -14.05 -29.04 73.98
CA PRO A 13 -13.15 -29.49 72.93
C PRO A 13 -12.95 -28.39 71.87
N ALA A 14 -11.70 -27.99 71.63
CA ALA A 14 -11.34 -27.10 70.52
C ALA A 14 -11.25 -27.93 69.22
N VAL A 15 -12.24 -27.74 68.35
CA VAL A 15 -12.23 -28.19 66.96
C VAL A 15 -11.24 -27.30 66.18
N LEU A 16 -10.14 -27.87 65.73
CA LEU A 16 -9.16 -27.21 64.85
C LEU A 16 -9.67 -27.28 63.41
N PHE A 17 -10.39 -26.23 62.97
CA PHE A 17 -10.78 -26.06 61.57
C PHE A 17 -9.58 -25.47 60.81
N LEU A 18 -8.83 -26.32 60.10
CA LEU A 18 -7.75 -25.89 59.22
C LEU A 18 -8.37 -25.30 57.95
N LEU A 19 -8.53 -23.98 57.90
CA LEU A 19 -8.89 -23.24 56.69
C LEU A 19 -7.73 -23.34 55.69
N LEU A 20 -7.86 -24.24 54.71
CA LEU A 20 -7.12 -24.17 53.45
C LEU A 20 -7.61 -22.93 52.68
N LEU A 21 -7.00 -21.78 52.97
CA LEU A 21 -7.01 -20.63 52.08
C LEU A 21 -6.11 -20.96 50.89
N THR A 22 -6.66 -21.70 49.92
CA THR A 22 -6.14 -21.68 48.55
C THR A 22 -6.35 -20.27 48.02
N GLY A 23 -5.39 -19.38 48.24
CA GLY A 23 -5.35 -18.09 47.61
C GLY A 23 -5.36 -18.31 46.10
N LEU A 24 -6.48 -17.99 45.45
CA LEU A 24 -6.52 -17.72 44.01
C LEU A 24 -5.51 -16.60 43.76
N ARG A 25 -4.29 -16.95 43.36
CA ARG A 25 -3.36 -16.00 42.77
C ARG A 25 -3.99 -15.58 41.44
N SER A 26 -4.70 -14.45 41.44
CA SER A 26 -5.01 -13.72 40.21
C SER A 26 -3.68 -13.44 39.53
N ALA A 27 -3.55 -13.80 38.25
CA ALA A 27 -2.38 -13.43 37.47
C ALA A 27 -2.18 -11.91 37.58
N PRO A 28 -0.94 -11.43 37.82
CA PRO A 28 -0.69 -9.99 37.87
C PRO A 28 -1.12 -9.36 36.54
N ALA A 29 -1.90 -8.28 36.61
CA ALA A 29 -2.34 -7.57 35.42
C ALA A 29 -1.13 -7.09 34.61
N LEU A 30 -1.13 -7.35 33.30
CA LEU A 30 -0.09 -6.86 32.41
C LEU A 30 -0.08 -5.33 32.41
N PRO A 31 1.10 -4.68 32.47
CA PRO A 31 1.19 -3.24 32.32
C PRO A 31 0.67 -2.83 30.94
N PRO A 32 -0.03 -1.69 30.82
CA PRO A 32 -0.45 -1.16 29.53
C PRO A 32 0.78 -0.80 28.68
N LEU A 33 0.70 -1.08 27.38
CA LEU A 33 1.67 -0.59 26.41
C LEU A 33 1.20 0.77 25.88
N THR A 34 2.02 1.81 26.04
CA THR A 34 1.68 3.16 25.57
C THR A 34 2.57 3.59 24.40
N SER A 35 2.05 4.38 23.46
CA SER A 35 2.90 5.05 22.44
C SER A 35 3.91 5.99 23.10
N PRO A 36 5.00 6.37 22.41
CA PRO A 36 5.97 7.31 22.95
C PRO A 36 5.41 8.67 23.39
N ASP A 37 4.36 9.18 22.74
CA ASP A 37 3.66 10.41 23.14
C ASP A 37 2.54 10.18 24.17
N GLY A 38 2.30 8.93 24.57
CA GLY A 38 1.28 8.54 25.54
C GLY A 38 -0.17 8.62 25.04
N THR A 39 -0.41 8.98 23.77
CA THR A 39 -1.76 9.15 23.24
C THR A 39 -2.41 7.86 22.78
N ILE A 40 -1.67 6.78 22.57
CA ILE A 40 -2.23 5.47 22.23
C ILE A 40 -1.89 4.50 23.35
N THR A 41 -2.88 3.74 23.81
CA THR A 41 -2.70 2.71 24.83
C THR A 41 -3.27 1.38 24.35
N VAL A 42 -2.50 0.32 24.53
CA VAL A 42 -2.88 -1.07 24.28
C VAL A 42 -2.91 -1.82 25.61
N GLN A 43 -4.05 -2.41 25.94
CA GLN A 43 -4.18 -3.29 27.09
C GLN A 43 -4.37 -4.71 26.60
N VAL A 44 -3.44 -5.62 26.93
CA VAL A 44 -3.53 -7.03 26.56
C VAL A 44 -4.04 -7.83 27.76
N GLN A 45 -4.97 -8.77 27.54
CA GLN A 45 -5.44 -9.72 28.53
C GLN A 45 -5.10 -11.15 28.10
N THR A 46 -4.72 -11.99 29.07
CA THR A 46 -4.17 -13.33 28.81
C THR A 46 -4.90 -14.45 29.55
N ASP A 47 -6.12 -14.20 30.03
CA ASP A 47 -6.82 -15.13 30.93
C ASP A 47 -7.34 -16.38 30.19
N LYS A 48 -8.59 -16.36 29.71
CA LYS A 48 -9.20 -17.51 29.01
C LYS A 48 -8.80 -17.57 27.55
N ARG A 49 -8.50 -16.41 26.97
CA ARG A 49 -8.05 -16.22 25.60
C ARG A 49 -7.24 -14.94 25.53
N LEU A 50 -6.39 -14.79 24.52
CA LEU A 50 -5.76 -13.52 24.22
C LEU A 50 -6.81 -12.54 23.70
N THR A 51 -6.91 -11.40 24.38
CA THR A 51 -7.64 -10.24 23.89
C THR A 51 -6.79 -8.99 24.03
N TYR A 52 -7.15 -7.94 23.30
CA TYR A 52 -6.58 -6.63 23.49
C TYR A 52 -7.62 -5.52 23.27
N ASP A 53 -7.40 -4.43 23.99
CA ASP A 53 -8.10 -3.16 23.81
C ASP A 53 -7.13 -2.14 23.23
N VAL A 54 -7.64 -1.24 22.38
CA VAL A 54 -6.89 -0.08 21.88
C VAL A 54 -7.65 1.18 22.21
N ARG A 55 -6.96 2.16 22.78
CA ARG A 55 -7.49 3.49 23.10
C ARG A 55 -6.64 4.57 22.45
N HIS A 56 -7.29 5.61 21.96
CA HIS A 56 -6.65 6.88 21.60
C HIS A 56 -7.09 7.92 22.62
N GLU A 57 -6.15 8.38 23.44
CA GLU A 57 -6.38 9.15 24.65
C GLU A 57 -7.39 8.39 25.55
N ASP A 58 -8.49 9.03 25.95
CA ASP A 58 -9.55 8.42 26.74
C ASP A 58 -10.65 7.74 25.89
N ARG A 59 -10.50 7.69 24.57
CA ARG A 59 -11.52 7.14 23.67
C ARG A 59 -11.20 5.68 23.31
N PRO A 60 -12.09 4.72 23.62
CA PRO A 60 -11.91 3.34 23.18
C PRO A 60 -12.13 3.24 21.66
N VAL A 61 -11.16 2.65 20.97
CA VAL A 61 -11.19 2.38 19.53
C VAL A 61 -11.60 0.93 19.30
N LEU A 62 -10.89 0.00 19.95
CA LEU A 62 -11.19 -1.42 19.95
C LEU A 62 -11.37 -1.94 21.37
N THR A 63 -12.31 -2.87 21.55
CA THR A 63 -12.58 -3.51 22.85
C THR A 63 -12.69 -5.03 22.74
N ALA A 64 -12.01 -5.75 23.62
CA ALA A 64 -12.00 -7.21 23.68
C ALA A 64 -11.73 -7.85 22.30
N SER A 65 -10.86 -7.23 21.49
CA SER A 65 -10.45 -7.74 20.18
C SER A 65 -9.61 -8.99 20.36
N THR A 66 -9.79 -10.00 19.51
CA THR A 66 -9.31 -11.36 19.74
C THR A 66 -8.21 -11.73 18.76
N LEU A 67 -7.30 -12.59 19.19
CA LEU A 67 -6.26 -13.14 18.33
C LEU A 67 -5.92 -14.57 18.75
N SER A 68 -5.75 -15.45 17.76
CA SER A 68 -5.28 -16.82 17.97
C SER A 68 -4.62 -17.36 16.71
N LEU A 69 -3.77 -18.37 16.86
CA LEU A 69 -3.09 -19.05 15.75
C LEU A 69 -3.20 -20.57 15.95
N THR A 70 -3.80 -21.28 15.00
CA THR A 70 -3.98 -22.73 15.07
C THR A 70 -2.94 -23.44 14.22
N VAL A 71 -2.02 -24.16 14.88
CA VAL A 71 -0.89 -24.86 14.27
C VAL A 71 -0.95 -26.33 14.65
N ASP A 72 -0.96 -27.23 13.66
CA ASP A 72 -1.01 -28.70 13.86
C ASP A 72 -2.07 -29.17 14.88
N GLY A 73 -3.25 -28.54 14.85
CA GLY A 73 -4.38 -28.85 15.74
C GLY A 73 -4.31 -28.23 17.14
N VAL A 74 -3.25 -27.47 17.46
CA VAL A 74 -3.12 -26.70 18.70
C VAL A 74 -3.43 -25.23 18.43
N THR A 75 -4.35 -24.63 19.20
CA THR A 75 -4.69 -23.21 19.07
C THR A 75 -3.94 -22.38 20.11
N PHE A 76 -2.91 -21.67 19.66
CA PHE A 76 -2.23 -20.65 20.46
C PHE A 76 -3.15 -19.48 20.73
N GLY A 77 -3.06 -18.93 21.93
CA GLY A 77 -3.92 -17.85 22.40
C GLY A 77 -5.20 -18.30 23.11
N HIS A 78 -5.52 -19.60 23.17
CA HIS A 78 -6.58 -20.15 24.02
C HIS A 78 -6.00 -20.70 25.32
N ALA A 79 -6.56 -20.29 26.47
CA ALA A 79 -6.05 -20.55 27.82
C ALA A 79 -4.51 -20.42 27.92
N PRO A 80 -3.92 -19.31 27.40
CA PRO A 80 -2.48 -19.20 27.27
C PRO A 80 -1.82 -19.09 28.65
N ARG A 81 -0.61 -19.65 28.78
CA ARG A 81 0.18 -19.54 30.01
C ARG A 81 1.38 -18.64 29.77
N LEU A 82 1.27 -17.40 30.23
CA LEU A 82 2.32 -16.40 30.11
C LEU A 82 3.55 -16.81 30.93
N ILE A 83 4.72 -16.86 30.30
CA ILE A 83 6.02 -17.08 30.94
C ILE A 83 6.66 -15.74 31.29
N ALA A 84 6.70 -14.81 30.33
CA ALA A 84 7.36 -13.53 30.50
C ALA A 84 6.66 -12.42 29.70
N ALA A 85 6.70 -11.21 30.25
CA ALA A 85 6.30 -9.98 29.58
C ALA A 85 7.49 -9.00 29.61
N THR A 86 8.05 -8.71 28.43
CA THR A 86 9.28 -7.94 28.30
C THR A 86 9.00 -6.62 27.56
N PRO A 87 9.01 -5.47 28.25
CA PRO A 87 8.87 -4.18 27.61
C PRO A 87 10.19 -3.74 26.97
N ARG A 88 10.11 -3.02 25.85
CA ARG A 88 11.24 -2.36 25.17
C ARG A 88 10.80 -1.02 24.57
N SER A 89 11.75 -0.13 24.34
CA SER A 89 11.55 1.05 23.51
C SER A 89 12.59 1.07 22.39
N HIS A 90 12.24 1.71 21.29
CA HIS A 90 13.10 1.85 20.13
C HIS A 90 12.93 3.25 19.53
N ASP A 91 14.04 3.89 19.18
CA ASP A 91 14.07 5.17 18.48
C ASP A 91 15.27 5.14 17.52
N ALA A 92 14.99 5.13 16.23
CA ALA A 92 16.00 5.14 15.19
C ALA A 92 15.57 5.99 13.99
N LEU A 93 16.56 6.44 13.23
CA LEU A 93 16.35 7.12 11.96
C LEU A 93 16.79 6.19 10.83
N LEU A 94 15.84 5.84 9.96
CA LEU A 94 16.05 4.96 8.81
C LEU A 94 16.16 5.79 7.54
N ARG A 95 16.98 5.30 6.59
CA ARG A 95 17.11 5.89 5.25
C ARG A 95 16.65 4.86 4.22
N PRO A 96 15.54 5.10 3.50
CA PRO A 96 15.07 4.17 2.49
C PRO A 96 15.98 4.19 1.27
N ASP A 97 16.23 3.03 0.68
CA ASP A 97 16.99 2.90 -0.58
C ASP A 97 16.28 3.63 -1.73
N VAL A 98 14.94 3.56 -1.77
CA VAL A 98 14.08 4.34 -2.65
C VAL A 98 13.26 5.32 -1.81
N ARG A 99 13.54 6.62 -1.98
CA ARG A 99 12.92 7.71 -1.21
C ARG A 99 11.49 7.99 -1.68
N GLN A 100 10.55 7.10 -1.35
CA GLN A 100 9.15 7.20 -1.78
C GLN A 100 8.45 8.45 -1.24
N LYS A 101 8.56 8.72 0.08
CA LYS A 101 7.95 9.90 0.71
C LYS A 101 8.98 10.82 1.37
N ALA A 102 10.09 10.27 1.83
CA ALA A 102 11.10 10.98 2.58
C ALA A 102 12.49 10.36 2.40
N ALA A 103 13.53 11.18 2.57
CA ALA A 103 14.92 10.73 2.65
C ALA A 103 15.26 10.08 4.00
N GLU A 104 14.52 10.42 5.04
CA GLU A 104 14.71 9.90 6.39
C GLU A 104 13.34 9.62 7.03
N ILE A 105 13.19 8.46 7.66
CA ILE A 105 11.95 8.02 8.32
C ILE A 105 12.32 7.62 9.75
N ARG A 106 11.69 8.25 10.74
CA ARG A 106 11.91 7.93 12.15
C ARG A 106 11.07 6.70 12.54
N GLU A 107 11.73 5.68 13.07
CA GLU A 107 11.09 4.51 13.67
C GLU A 107 11.10 4.70 15.19
N HIS A 108 9.96 5.07 15.79
CA HIS A 108 9.86 5.38 17.21
C HIS A 108 8.64 4.70 17.83
N TYR A 109 8.88 3.71 18.69
CA TYR A 109 7.82 2.91 19.31
C TYR A 109 8.21 2.41 20.70
N ASN A 110 7.19 2.06 21.48
CA ASN A 110 7.32 1.14 22.60
C ASN A 110 6.81 -0.24 22.19
N GLU A 111 7.36 -1.29 22.76
CA GLU A 111 7.09 -2.68 22.43
C GLU A 111 6.83 -3.49 23.71
N LEU A 112 5.89 -4.44 23.62
CA LEU A 112 5.63 -5.44 24.64
C LEU A 112 5.70 -6.82 23.99
N ARG A 113 6.72 -7.59 24.35
CA ARG A 113 6.87 -9.00 23.97
C ARG A 113 6.29 -9.89 25.07
N LEU A 114 5.40 -10.80 24.69
CA LEU A 114 4.74 -11.77 25.57
C LEU A 114 5.15 -13.18 25.15
N ASP A 115 5.96 -13.85 25.96
CA ASP A 115 6.41 -15.22 25.74
C ASP A 115 5.51 -16.19 26.52
N PHE A 116 5.03 -17.26 25.87
CA PHE A 116 4.07 -18.22 26.43
C PHE A 116 4.59 -19.66 26.43
N GLU A 117 4.06 -20.49 27.33
CA GLU A 117 4.25 -21.96 27.25
C GLU A 117 3.74 -22.48 25.90
N GLY A 118 4.37 -23.54 25.39
CA GLY A 118 4.08 -24.08 24.06
C GLY A 118 4.92 -23.48 22.94
N GLY A 119 5.87 -22.59 23.26
CA GLY A 119 6.86 -22.11 22.31
C GLY A 119 6.33 -21.08 21.31
N PHE A 120 5.38 -20.25 21.74
CA PHE A 120 4.87 -19.13 20.93
C PHE A 120 4.98 -17.80 21.68
N VAL A 121 4.98 -16.73 20.90
CA VAL A 121 5.18 -15.35 21.35
C VAL A 121 4.19 -14.45 20.62
N VAL A 122 3.70 -13.43 21.31
CA VAL A 122 3.03 -12.29 20.68
C VAL A 122 3.78 -11.02 21.02
N THR A 123 4.12 -10.24 20.01
CA THR A 123 4.76 -8.93 20.17
C THR A 123 3.81 -7.83 19.73
N PHE A 124 3.55 -6.86 20.60
CA PHE A 124 2.83 -5.63 20.29
C PHE A 124 3.80 -4.46 20.19
N ARG A 125 3.57 -3.54 19.25
CA ARG A 125 4.25 -2.24 19.15
C ARG A 125 3.21 -1.13 19.13
N ALA A 126 3.50 -0.05 19.87
CA ALA A 126 2.72 1.18 19.86
C ALA A 126 3.61 2.33 19.36
N TYR A 127 3.25 2.85 18.20
CA TYR A 127 3.77 4.08 17.60
C TYR A 127 2.80 5.23 17.92
N ASN A 128 3.18 6.47 17.65
CA ASN A 128 2.24 7.60 17.77
C ASN A 128 1.18 7.57 16.65
N GLU A 129 1.50 6.88 15.57
CA GLU A 129 0.71 6.75 14.34
C GLU A 129 -0.09 5.43 14.29
N GLY A 130 -0.06 4.61 15.35
CA GLY A 130 -0.85 3.38 15.41
C GLY A 130 -0.24 2.24 16.21
N VAL A 131 -0.87 1.08 16.11
CA VAL A 131 -0.52 -0.15 16.84
C VAL A 131 -0.30 -1.28 15.85
N ALA A 132 0.64 -2.16 16.14
CA ALA A 132 0.78 -3.42 15.42
C ALA A 132 1.05 -4.59 16.36
N TYR A 133 0.68 -5.80 15.93
CA TYR A 133 1.11 -7.03 16.61
C TYR A 133 1.54 -8.10 15.61
N ARG A 134 2.33 -9.07 16.08
CA ARG A 134 2.66 -10.28 15.30
C ARG A 134 2.91 -11.49 16.18
N TRP A 135 2.89 -12.66 15.56
CA TRP A 135 3.24 -13.93 16.18
C TRP A 135 4.70 -14.30 15.91
N GLU A 136 5.31 -15.03 16.85
CA GLU A 136 6.53 -15.82 16.62
C GLU A 136 6.33 -17.22 17.21
N THR A 137 6.96 -18.22 16.60
CA THR A 137 6.91 -19.62 17.05
C THR A 137 8.32 -20.19 17.12
N THR A 138 8.54 -21.11 18.06
CA THR A 138 9.75 -21.90 18.24
C THR A 138 9.35 -23.34 18.54
N LEU A 139 8.81 -24.00 17.52
CA LEU A 139 8.35 -25.38 17.59
C LEU A 139 9.47 -26.34 17.16
N PRO A 140 9.55 -27.54 17.75
CA PRO A 140 10.61 -28.50 17.47
C PRO A 140 10.50 -29.13 16.07
N ALA A 141 9.30 -29.15 15.49
CA ALA A 141 9.09 -29.66 14.14
C ALA A 141 9.74 -28.73 13.11
N ALA A 142 10.43 -29.31 12.12
CA ALA A 142 11.06 -28.54 11.05
C ALA A 142 10.03 -27.79 10.20
N GLU A 143 8.87 -28.41 9.98
CA GLU A 143 7.73 -27.89 9.24
C GLU A 143 6.45 -28.16 10.03
N VAL A 144 5.50 -27.23 9.98
CA VAL A 144 4.19 -27.28 10.63
C VAL A 144 3.11 -26.74 9.69
N LYS A 145 1.85 -27.12 9.90
CA LYS A 145 0.70 -26.57 9.17
C LYS A 145 -0.04 -25.57 10.02
N VAL A 146 -0.28 -24.39 9.46
CA VAL A 146 -1.16 -23.37 10.05
C VAL A 146 -2.54 -23.56 9.47
N PHE A 147 -3.49 -23.97 10.31
CA PHE A 147 -4.87 -24.25 9.92
C PHE A 147 -5.72 -22.99 9.87
N ALA A 148 -5.51 -22.06 10.80
CA ALA A 148 -6.26 -20.81 10.88
C ALA A 148 -5.50 -19.76 11.70
N GLU A 149 -5.73 -18.50 11.39
CA GLU A 149 -5.38 -17.35 12.23
C GLU A 149 -6.64 -16.54 12.48
N GLU A 150 -6.92 -16.25 13.75
CA GLU A 150 -8.00 -15.35 14.14
C GLU A 150 -7.42 -13.94 14.29
N VAL A 151 -8.04 -12.98 13.58
CA VAL A 151 -7.83 -11.54 13.77
C VAL A 151 -9.20 -10.90 14.00
N GLY A 152 -9.67 -10.87 15.24
CA GLY A 152 -10.96 -10.30 15.59
C GLY A 152 -10.83 -8.83 15.97
N LEU A 153 -11.48 -7.94 15.21
CA LEU A 153 -11.49 -6.50 15.47
C LEU A 153 -12.89 -6.07 15.90
N ASN A 154 -13.03 -5.71 17.17
CA ASN A 154 -14.31 -5.34 17.79
C ASN A 154 -14.33 -3.83 18.04
N PHE A 155 -15.01 -3.08 17.17
CA PHE A 155 -15.16 -1.63 17.33
C PHE A 155 -16.29 -1.28 18.30
N THR A 156 -16.23 -0.07 18.84
CA THR A 156 -17.16 0.39 19.88
C THR A 156 -18.55 0.80 19.35
N GLY A 157 -18.72 0.89 18.04
CA GLY A 157 -20.00 1.20 17.39
C GLY A 157 -20.02 0.81 15.91
N SER A 158 -21.19 0.96 15.29
CA SER A 158 -21.36 0.76 13.84
C SER A 158 -20.82 1.98 13.09
N HIS A 159 -19.49 2.05 12.99
CA HIS A 159 -18.78 3.08 12.24
C HIS A 159 -18.90 2.87 10.73
N PHE A 160 -18.58 3.89 9.94
CA PHE A 160 -18.42 3.75 8.49
C PHE A 160 -17.00 3.32 8.16
N ALA A 161 -16.86 2.47 7.16
CA ALA A 161 -15.59 2.05 6.60
C ALA A 161 -15.57 2.27 5.08
N TRP A 162 -14.46 2.78 4.56
CA TRP A 162 -14.14 2.69 3.15
C TRP A 162 -13.74 1.25 2.87
N PHE A 163 -14.68 0.47 2.35
CA PHE A 163 -14.62 -0.98 2.28
C PHE A 163 -14.41 -1.44 0.83
N PRO A 164 -13.23 -1.97 0.47
CA PRO A 164 -12.96 -2.50 -0.86
C PRO A 164 -13.57 -3.89 -0.99
N GLU A 165 -14.88 -3.95 -1.24
CA GLU A 165 -15.62 -5.22 -1.29
C GLU A 165 -15.13 -6.10 -2.45
N GLU A 166 -14.86 -7.36 -2.12
CA GLU A 166 -14.32 -8.38 -3.01
C GLU A 166 -15.31 -9.54 -3.15
N GLN A 167 -15.26 -10.20 -4.30
CA GLN A 167 -16.13 -11.35 -4.58
C GLN A 167 -15.51 -12.68 -4.14
N SER A 168 -14.19 -12.77 -4.13
CA SER A 168 -13.43 -13.96 -3.76
C SER A 168 -11.97 -13.60 -3.49
N PHE A 169 -11.18 -14.57 -3.01
CA PHE A 169 -9.72 -14.43 -2.90
C PHE A 169 -8.99 -14.35 -4.25
N TYR A 170 -9.67 -14.62 -5.36
CA TYR A 170 -9.16 -14.38 -6.71
C TYR A 170 -9.56 -12.98 -7.16
N SER A 171 -8.61 -12.03 -7.15
CA SER A 171 -8.85 -10.61 -7.40
C SER A 171 -7.61 -9.87 -7.89
N HIS A 172 -7.82 -8.91 -8.79
CA HIS A 172 -6.82 -7.90 -9.18
C HIS A 172 -6.60 -6.82 -8.12
N ASN A 173 -7.43 -6.76 -7.07
CA ASN A 173 -7.43 -5.70 -6.05
C ASN A 173 -7.81 -4.30 -6.57
N GLU A 174 -8.43 -4.23 -7.74
CA GLU A 174 -8.92 -3.01 -8.39
C GLU A 174 -10.35 -2.65 -7.93
N ARG A 175 -10.49 -2.32 -6.65
CA ARG A 175 -11.79 -2.02 -6.04
C ARG A 175 -12.04 -0.53 -5.85
N LEU A 176 -13.34 -0.20 -5.81
CA LEU A 176 -13.80 1.08 -5.28
C LEU A 176 -13.86 0.98 -3.76
N PHE A 177 -13.46 2.04 -3.09
CA PHE A 177 -13.49 2.16 -1.64
C PHE A 177 -14.79 2.84 -1.23
N LEU A 178 -15.90 2.11 -1.27
CA LEU A 178 -17.22 2.69 -0.99
C LEU A 178 -17.47 2.73 0.53
N PRO A 179 -18.02 3.82 1.08
CA PRO A 179 -18.43 3.89 2.48
C PRO A 179 -19.51 2.87 2.82
N ARG A 180 -19.28 2.05 3.84
CA ARG A 180 -20.21 1.02 4.34
C ARG A 180 -20.23 1.03 5.86
N ALA A 181 -21.41 0.95 6.47
CA ALA A 181 -21.50 0.81 7.91
C ALA A 181 -21.06 -0.60 8.34
N LEU A 182 -20.22 -0.70 9.38
CA LEU A 182 -19.70 -1.99 9.87
C LEU A 182 -20.84 -2.96 10.24
N GLY A 183 -21.90 -2.47 10.87
CA GLY A 183 -23.07 -3.27 11.25
C GLY A 183 -23.84 -3.88 10.09
N ASP A 184 -23.66 -3.37 8.87
CA ASP A 184 -24.29 -3.91 7.65
C ASP A 184 -23.41 -4.95 6.93
N LEU A 185 -22.18 -5.16 7.41
CA LEU A 185 -21.25 -6.14 6.84
C LEU A 185 -21.44 -7.49 7.53
N ALA A 186 -21.95 -8.45 6.79
CA ALA A 186 -22.14 -9.83 7.21
C ALA A 186 -20.91 -10.71 6.86
N PRO A 187 -20.81 -11.94 7.39
CA PRO A 187 -19.66 -12.84 7.13
C PRO A 187 -19.36 -13.15 5.66
N GLN A 188 -20.32 -12.99 4.76
CA GLN A 188 -20.09 -13.14 3.32
C GLN A 188 -19.49 -11.91 2.64
N ASN A 189 -19.52 -10.74 3.27
CA ASN A 189 -18.92 -9.53 2.72
C ASN A 189 -17.42 -9.58 2.95
N LEU A 190 -16.68 -10.03 1.93
CA LEU A 190 -15.22 -10.10 1.91
C LEU A 190 -14.64 -8.76 1.46
N ALA A 191 -13.52 -8.35 2.05
CA ALA A 191 -12.73 -7.23 1.58
C ALA A 191 -11.23 -7.54 1.65
N SER A 192 -10.52 -6.92 0.73
CA SER A 192 -9.07 -6.84 0.73
C SER A 192 -8.55 -5.67 1.58
N LEU A 193 -7.24 -5.50 1.63
CA LEU A 193 -6.58 -4.40 2.33
C LEU A 193 -6.30 -3.20 1.40
N PRO A 194 -6.23 -1.97 1.95
CA PRO A 194 -6.53 -1.63 3.34
C PRO A 194 -8.04 -1.41 3.53
N ILE A 195 -8.50 -1.46 4.78
CA ILE A 195 -9.83 -0.96 5.15
C ILE A 195 -9.62 0.24 6.04
N VAL A 196 -10.27 1.37 5.76
CA VAL A 196 -10.20 2.56 6.60
C VAL A 196 -11.54 2.75 7.30
N VAL A 197 -11.55 2.72 8.63
CA VAL A 197 -12.74 2.93 9.46
C VAL A 197 -12.73 4.35 10.03
N ASP A 198 -13.85 5.08 9.92
CA ASP A 198 -14.07 6.36 10.60
C ASP A 198 -14.65 6.13 12.01
N ALA A 199 -13.76 6.00 12.99
CA ALA A 199 -14.12 5.86 14.39
C ALA A 199 -14.36 7.24 15.04
N ASN A 200 -15.42 7.93 14.60
CA ASN A 200 -15.83 9.25 15.08
C ASN A 200 -14.74 10.33 14.92
N GLY A 201 -14.26 10.51 13.70
CA GLY A 201 -13.22 11.48 13.32
C GLY A 201 -11.80 10.91 13.36
N LEU A 202 -11.54 9.91 14.22
CA LEU A 202 -10.27 9.18 14.21
C LEU A 202 -10.33 8.10 13.11
N LYS A 203 -9.42 8.17 12.14
CA LYS A 203 -9.32 7.15 11.10
C LYS A 203 -8.49 5.97 11.59
N VAL A 204 -8.98 4.76 11.34
CA VAL A 204 -8.30 3.49 11.64
C VAL A 204 -8.04 2.76 10.33
N ALA A 205 -6.79 2.73 9.87
CA ALA A 205 -6.38 2.08 8.63
C ALA A 205 -5.80 0.68 8.92
N LEU A 206 -6.51 -0.35 8.47
CA LEU A 206 -6.13 -1.75 8.62
C LEU A 206 -5.15 -2.15 7.51
N ALA A 207 -4.02 -2.73 7.89
CA ALA A 207 -3.01 -3.23 6.96
C ALA A 207 -2.25 -4.42 7.56
N GLU A 208 -1.34 -4.98 6.76
CA GLU A 208 -0.32 -5.90 7.23
C GLU A 208 1.06 -5.49 6.67
N SER A 209 2.13 -6.09 7.20
CA SER A 209 3.48 -5.91 6.66
C SER A 209 4.36 -7.10 7.01
N ASP A 210 5.54 -7.19 6.40
CA ASP A 210 6.45 -8.34 6.51
C ASP A 210 5.78 -9.65 6.03
N LEU A 211 5.02 -9.55 4.93
CA LEU A 211 4.28 -10.67 4.34
C LEU A 211 5.22 -11.60 3.56
N GLU A 212 5.71 -12.64 4.22
CA GLU A 212 6.59 -13.65 3.63
C GLU A 212 6.17 -15.06 4.08
N ASP A 213 6.17 -16.00 3.14
CA ASP A 213 5.89 -17.41 3.40
C ASP A 213 4.61 -17.62 4.22
N TYR A 214 3.59 -16.80 3.93
CA TYR A 214 2.30 -16.78 4.61
C TYR A 214 1.26 -16.14 3.67
N PRO A 215 -0.02 -16.55 3.69
CA PRO A 215 -1.05 -15.93 2.88
C PRO A 215 -1.39 -14.51 3.36
N GLY A 216 -1.76 -13.64 2.42
CA GLY A 216 -2.21 -12.27 2.71
C GLY A 216 -3.52 -12.25 3.50
N LEU A 217 -3.71 -11.19 4.28
CA LEU A 217 -4.86 -10.92 5.12
C LEU A 217 -5.99 -10.27 4.36
N TRP A 218 -7.18 -10.77 4.63
CA TRP A 218 -8.45 -10.25 4.17
C TRP A 218 -9.37 -10.10 5.38
N PHE A 219 -10.48 -9.40 5.21
CA PHE A 219 -11.48 -9.26 6.28
C PHE A 219 -12.87 -9.62 5.78
N THR A 220 -13.67 -10.18 6.67
CA THR A 220 -15.12 -10.29 6.50
C THR A 220 -15.85 -9.45 7.53
N GLY A 221 -17.09 -9.08 7.20
CA GLY A 221 -18.01 -8.56 8.21
C GLY A 221 -18.33 -9.59 9.30
N THR A 222 -18.84 -9.12 10.44
CA THR A 222 -19.27 -9.99 11.56
C THR A 222 -20.79 -10.06 11.73
N GLY A 223 -21.54 -9.25 10.98
CA GLY A 223 -22.96 -8.98 11.26
C GLY A 223 -23.18 -8.09 12.49
N GLY A 224 -22.11 -7.47 13.01
CA GLY A 224 -22.11 -6.53 14.12
C GLY A 224 -21.06 -5.44 13.92
N ASN A 225 -20.59 -4.84 15.01
CA ASN A 225 -19.64 -3.71 14.95
C ASN A 225 -18.18 -4.13 14.74
N GLY A 226 -17.93 -5.24 14.06
CA GLY A 226 -16.59 -5.82 13.98
C GLY A 226 -16.23 -6.35 12.60
N LEU A 227 -14.94 -6.58 12.42
CA LEU A 227 -14.36 -7.25 11.26
C LEU A 227 -13.60 -8.49 11.73
N ALA A 228 -13.66 -9.56 10.96
CA ALA A 228 -12.93 -10.80 11.24
C ALA A 228 -11.91 -11.05 10.12
N GLY A 229 -10.64 -11.22 10.48
CA GLY A 229 -9.60 -11.57 9.53
C GLY A 229 -9.79 -12.97 8.96
N THR A 230 -9.43 -13.14 7.69
CA THR A 230 -9.46 -14.42 6.98
C THR A 230 -8.34 -14.46 5.96
N HIS A 231 -8.01 -15.65 5.46
CA HIS A 231 -6.88 -15.90 4.57
C HIS A 231 -7.26 -16.87 3.47
N PRO A 232 -6.71 -16.71 2.25
CA PRO A 232 -6.83 -17.74 1.24
C PRO A 232 -6.14 -19.03 1.71
N PRO A 233 -6.78 -20.19 1.54
CA PRO A 233 -6.18 -21.49 1.85
C PRO A 233 -5.04 -21.83 0.88
N VAL A 234 -4.20 -22.81 1.27
CA VAL A 234 -3.18 -23.34 0.36
C VAL A 234 -3.84 -23.98 -0.86
N ALA A 235 -3.40 -23.61 -2.06
CA ALA A 235 -3.82 -24.23 -3.31
C ALA A 235 -3.27 -25.66 -3.41
N LEU A 236 -4.15 -26.65 -3.62
CA LEU A 236 -3.78 -28.04 -3.91
C LEU A 236 -3.78 -28.33 -5.41
N LYS A 237 -4.67 -27.66 -6.16
CA LYS A 237 -4.72 -27.69 -7.62
C LYS A 237 -5.06 -26.33 -8.19
N GLU A 238 -4.47 -26.06 -9.35
CA GLU A 238 -4.65 -24.83 -10.10
C GLU A 238 -4.98 -25.19 -11.55
N GLU A 239 -5.91 -24.46 -12.15
CA GLU A 239 -6.31 -24.64 -13.54
C GLU A 239 -6.35 -23.30 -14.26
N LEU A 240 -5.91 -23.32 -15.51
CA LEU A 240 -6.13 -22.20 -16.43
C LEU A 240 -7.61 -22.24 -16.87
N THR A 241 -8.38 -21.26 -16.43
CA THR A 241 -9.84 -21.18 -16.65
C THR A 241 -10.26 -20.12 -17.67
N GLY A 242 -9.29 -19.32 -18.17
CA GLY A 242 -9.48 -18.29 -19.18
C GLY A 242 -8.18 -18.07 -19.97
N ASP A 243 -7.98 -16.89 -20.56
CA ASP A 243 -6.74 -16.58 -21.30
C ASP A 243 -5.49 -16.63 -20.38
N ARG A 244 -5.58 -15.98 -19.20
CA ARG A 244 -4.48 -15.84 -18.22
C ARG A 244 -4.90 -16.17 -16.79
N ASP A 245 -6.14 -16.66 -16.63
CA ASP A 245 -6.79 -16.84 -15.33
C ASP A 245 -6.40 -18.18 -14.69
N PHE A 246 -5.34 -18.21 -13.88
CA PHE A 246 -4.88 -19.39 -13.14
C PHE A 246 -5.54 -19.47 -11.76
N ARG A 247 -6.67 -20.18 -11.71
CA ARG A 247 -7.53 -20.25 -10.52
C ARG A 247 -7.24 -21.48 -9.68
N VAL A 248 -7.41 -21.34 -8.38
CA VAL A 248 -7.41 -22.46 -7.43
C VAL A 248 -8.72 -23.24 -7.55
N THR A 249 -8.65 -24.50 -7.96
CA THR A 249 -9.83 -25.38 -8.13
C THR A 249 -9.98 -26.40 -6.99
N GLU A 250 -8.89 -26.66 -6.27
CA GLU A 250 -8.88 -27.47 -5.06
C GLU A 250 -8.01 -26.79 -4.01
N ALA A 251 -8.54 -26.63 -2.79
CA ALA A 251 -7.87 -25.96 -1.69
C ALA A 251 -7.71 -26.88 -0.48
N ALA A 252 -6.64 -26.68 0.28
CA ALA A 252 -6.39 -27.41 1.51
C ALA A 252 -7.29 -26.93 2.66
N GLY A 253 -7.39 -27.74 3.71
CA GLY A 253 -7.99 -27.35 4.99
C GLY A 253 -7.08 -26.51 5.89
N TYR A 254 -5.97 -25.98 5.36
CA TYR A 254 -4.99 -25.16 6.06
C TYR A 254 -4.53 -24.00 5.17
N ILE A 255 -4.04 -22.93 5.80
CA ILE A 255 -3.73 -21.66 5.14
C ILE A 255 -2.23 -21.50 4.84
N ALA A 256 -1.36 -22.19 5.57
CA ALA A 256 0.08 -22.18 5.30
C ALA A 256 0.79 -23.46 5.75
N VAL A 257 1.92 -23.74 5.11
CA VAL A 257 2.92 -24.74 5.54
C VAL A 257 4.22 -24.00 5.83
N THR A 258 4.67 -23.99 7.07
CA THR A 258 5.71 -23.07 7.52
C THR A 258 6.79 -23.78 8.33
N LYS A 259 7.96 -23.15 8.48
CA LYS A 259 8.95 -23.63 9.46
C LYS A 259 8.40 -23.50 10.88
N GLY A 260 8.61 -24.51 11.73
CA GLY A 260 8.14 -24.48 13.12
C GLY A 260 8.80 -23.39 13.97
N THR A 261 10.00 -22.93 13.60
CA THR A 261 10.62 -21.73 14.17
C THR A 261 10.62 -20.61 13.15
N ARG A 262 9.79 -19.58 13.40
CA ARG A 262 9.63 -18.43 12.51
C ARG A 262 8.91 -17.25 13.16
N THR A 263 8.95 -16.13 12.44
CA THR A 263 8.12 -14.94 12.66
C THR A 263 7.00 -14.89 11.61
N TYR A 264 5.85 -14.32 11.98
CA TYR A 264 4.69 -14.13 11.12
C TYR A 264 4.48 -12.63 10.78
N PRO A 265 3.69 -12.32 9.74
CA PRO A 265 3.43 -10.93 9.34
C PRO A 265 2.85 -10.07 10.46
N TRP A 266 3.11 -8.78 10.41
CA TRP A 266 2.50 -7.79 11.30
C TRP A 266 1.03 -7.54 10.92
N ARG A 267 0.16 -7.44 11.92
CA ARG A 267 -1.20 -6.92 11.82
C ARG A 267 -1.21 -5.48 12.28
N ILE A 268 -1.59 -4.55 11.41
CA ILE A 268 -1.42 -3.11 11.61
C ILE A 268 -2.77 -2.43 11.76
N LEU A 269 -2.86 -1.57 12.76
CA LEU A 269 -3.93 -0.61 12.98
C LEU A 269 -3.32 0.79 12.99
N GLY A 270 -3.23 1.41 11.82
CA GLY A 270 -2.80 2.79 11.68
C GLY A 270 -3.88 3.73 12.22
N LEU A 271 -3.48 4.73 12.98
CA LEU A 271 -4.36 5.74 13.55
C LEU A 271 -4.00 7.11 12.98
N ALA A 272 -5.02 7.86 12.56
CA ALA A 272 -4.88 9.20 12.05
C ALA A 272 -5.91 10.14 12.69
N ARG A 273 -5.42 11.23 13.30
CA ARG A 273 -6.25 12.20 14.05
C ARG A 273 -6.98 13.13 13.09
N GLN A 274 -6.34 13.42 11.97
CA GLN A 274 -6.91 14.08 10.81
C GLN A 274 -6.71 13.18 9.60
N ASP A 275 -7.62 13.20 8.63
CA ASP A 275 -7.53 12.34 7.44
C ASP A 275 -6.17 12.47 6.75
N ARG A 276 -5.65 13.71 6.62
CA ARG A 276 -4.34 14.00 6.02
C ARG A 276 -3.17 13.25 6.69
N ASP A 277 -3.28 12.87 7.96
CA ASP A 277 -2.21 12.18 8.67
C ASP A 277 -1.95 10.77 8.08
N LEU A 278 -2.95 10.17 7.42
CA LEU A 278 -2.78 8.90 6.70
C LEU A 278 -1.78 8.99 5.55
N LEU A 279 -1.66 10.15 4.90
CA LEU A 279 -0.77 10.34 3.74
C LEU A 279 0.71 10.21 4.12
N THR A 280 1.05 10.50 5.37
CA THR A 280 2.43 10.43 5.90
C THR A 280 2.62 9.33 6.94
N ASN A 281 1.59 8.52 7.20
CA ASN A 281 1.71 7.37 8.09
C ASN A 281 2.53 6.27 7.40
N GLN A 282 3.71 5.97 7.95
CA GLN A 282 4.70 5.06 7.34
C GLN A 282 4.70 3.66 7.97
N LEU A 283 3.68 3.28 8.76
CA LEU A 283 3.67 2.00 9.48
C LEU A 283 3.84 0.78 8.57
N PRO A 284 3.15 0.66 7.41
CA PRO A 284 3.36 -0.50 6.53
C PRO A 284 4.81 -0.64 6.07
N TRP A 285 5.52 0.46 5.77
CA TRP A 285 6.93 0.41 5.40
C TRP A 285 7.85 0.16 6.61
N LEU A 286 7.59 0.81 7.75
CA LEU A 286 8.38 0.67 8.99
C LEU A 286 8.36 -0.73 9.58
N LEU A 287 7.28 -1.48 9.36
CA LEU A 287 7.12 -2.84 9.90
C LEU A 287 7.59 -3.94 8.94
N ALA A 288 7.90 -3.60 7.69
CA ALA A 288 8.46 -4.54 6.73
C ALA A 288 9.90 -4.95 7.09
N ALA A 289 10.32 -6.16 6.71
CA ALA A 289 11.70 -6.58 6.90
C ALA A 289 12.68 -5.63 6.20
N PRO A 290 13.89 -5.43 6.77
CA PRO A 290 14.95 -4.67 6.12
C PRO A 290 15.29 -5.16 4.71
N SER A 291 15.90 -4.27 3.92
CA SER A 291 16.35 -4.57 2.56
C SER A 291 17.25 -5.80 2.51
N ARG A 292 17.02 -6.64 1.50
CA ARG A 292 17.83 -7.83 1.18
C ARG A 292 18.74 -7.62 -0.03
N ILE A 293 18.79 -6.41 -0.56
CA ILE A 293 19.67 -6.02 -1.66
C ILE A 293 20.90 -5.35 -1.06
N ALA A 294 22.06 -5.99 -1.21
CA ALA A 294 23.31 -5.50 -0.60
C ALA A 294 23.80 -4.18 -1.23
N ASP A 295 23.63 -4.03 -2.55
CA ASP A 295 23.97 -2.81 -3.28
C ASP A 295 22.74 -2.31 -4.06
N PRO A 296 22.06 -1.26 -3.57
CA PRO A 296 20.89 -0.68 -4.23
C PRO A 296 21.26 0.40 -5.27
N SER A 297 22.54 0.69 -5.53
CA SER A 297 22.96 1.84 -6.35
C SER A 297 22.54 1.77 -7.83
N TRP A 298 22.23 0.57 -8.33
CA TRP A 298 21.72 0.35 -9.68
C TRP A 298 20.22 0.66 -9.81
N ILE A 299 19.49 0.73 -8.69
CA ILE A 299 18.05 0.96 -8.66
C ILE A 299 17.78 2.43 -9.00
N LYS A 300 17.13 2.66 -10.14
CA LYS A 300 16.89 4.00 -10.67
C LYS A 300 15.38 4.25 -10.84
N PRO A 301 14.75 4.98 -9.91
CA PRO A 301 13.41 5.53 -10.10
C PRO A 301 13.36 6.41 -11.36
N GLY A 302 12.17 6.55 -11.94
CA GLY A 302 11.99 7.40 -13.11
C GLY A 302 10.55 7.41 -13.64
N LYS A 303 10.39 7.98 -14.82
CA LYS A 303 9.13 8.11 -15.54
C LYS A 303 9.17 7.31 -16.84
N ILE A 304 8.01 6.82 -17.24
CA ILE A 304 7.85 5.95 -18.42
C ILE A 304 6.97 6.63 -19.45
N ALA A 305 7.42 6.75 -20.70
CA ALA A 305 6.49 6.97 -21.81
C ALA A 305 5.78 5.64 -22.11
N TRP A 306 4.52 5.52 -21.68
CA TRP A 306 3.79 4.26 -21.68
C TRP A 306 2.98 4.07 -22.96
N ASP A 307 2.92 2.87 -23.49
CA ASP A 307 2.38 2.51 -24.81
C ASP A 307 0.94 1.96 -24.75
N TRP A 308 0.58 1.26 -23.68
CA TRP A 308 -0.63 0.44 -23.62
C TRP A 308 -1.94 1.25 -23.47
N TRP A 309 -1.96 2.23 -22.56
CA TRP A 309 -3.19 3.00 -22.29
C TRP A 309 -3.70 3.70 -23.53
N ASN A 310 -2.79 4.37 -24.24
CA ASN A 310 -3.07 5.04 -25.50
C ASN A 310 -3.14 4.10 -26.72
N ALA A 311 -3.04 2.79 -26.51
CA ALA A 311 -3.17 1.74 -27.53
C ALA A 311 -2.17 1.89 -28.70
N ASN A 312 -0.95 2.35 -28.42
CA ASN A 312 0.06 2.65 -29.45
C ASN A 312 -0.45 3.56 -30.59
N ASN A 313 -1.47 4.39 -30.31
CA ASN A 313 -2.24 5.08 -31.33
C ASN A 313 -1.60 6.41 -31.77
N LEU A 314 -0.33 6.34 -32.17
CA LEU A 314 0.41 7.48 -32.71
C LEU A 314 -0.28 8.01 -33.98
N HIS A 315 -0.29 9.33 -34.15
CA HIS A 315 -0.90 9.99 -35.31
C HIS A 315 0.04 11.03 -35.91
N GLY A 316 -0.05 11.24 -37.23
CA GLY A 316 0.84 12.17 -37.94
C GLY A 316 2.25 11.64 -38.19
N VAL A 317 2.43 10.31 -38.14
CA VAL A 317 3.70 9.62 -38.41
C VAL A 317 3.67 8.91 -39.78
N ASP A 318 4.85 8.71 -40.39
CA ASP A 318 4.99 8.10 -41.73
C ASP A 318 5.09 6.56 -41.73
N PHE A 319 4.59 5.92 -40.68
CA PHE A 319 4.53 4.46 -40.54
C PHE A 319 3.24 4.04 -39.83
N LYS A 320 2.87 2.76 -39.98
CA LYS A 320 1.70 2.22 -39.29
C LYS A 320 2.04 1.98 -37.82
N ALA A 321 1.39 2.72 -36.93
CA ALA A 321 1.58 2.55 -35.50
C ALA A 321 0.97 1.23 -34.99
N GLY A 322 1.59 0.64 -33.96
CA GLY A 322 1.15 -0.59 -33.30
C GLY A 322 2.29 -1.24 -32.55
N VAL A 323 2.17 -2.53 -32.23
CA VAL A 323 3.26 -3.30 -31.65
C VAL A 323 4.27 -3.65 -32.75
N ASN A 324 5.20 -2.74 -33.00
CA ASN A 324 6.29 -2.92 -33.96
C ASN A 324 7.50 -2.04 -33.60
N THR A 325 8.65 -2.38 -34.16
CA THR A 325 9.93 -1.71 -33.87
C THR A 325 9.90 -0.19 -34.07
N ARG A 326 9.28 0.31 -35.15
CA ARG A 326 9.25 1.75 -35.45
C ARG A 326 8.44 2.56 -34.44
N THR A 327 7.33 1.99 -33.95
CA THR A 327 6.55 2.63 -32.88
C THR A 327 7.42 2.79 -31.63
N TYR A 328 8.09 1.75 -31.17
CA TYR A 328 8.91 1.83 -29.96
C TYR A 328 10.14 2.73 -30.12
N GLU A 329 10.75 2.81 -31.31
CA GLU A 329 11.78 3.81 -31.62
C GLU A 329 11.24 5.24 -31.46
N TYR A 330 10.00 5.52 -31.89
CA TYR A 330 9.36 6.83 -31.68
C TYR A 330 9.15 7.14 -30.20
N PHE A 331 8.67 6.16 -29.41
CA PHE A 331 8.53 6.33 -27.96
C PHE A 331 9.88 6.60 -27.29
N ILE A 332 10.95 5.92 -27.71
CA ILE A 332 12.33 6.17 -27.23
C ILE A 332 12.79 7.59 -27.58
N ASP A 333 12.52 8.06 -28.80
CA ASP A 333 12.89 9.41 -29.21
C ASP A 333 12.14 10.48 -28.41
N PHE A 334 10.85 10.28 -28.18
CA PHE A 334 10.05 11.14 -27.31
C PHE A 334 10.57 11.14 -25.87
N ALA A 335 10.88 9.97 -25.31
CA ALA A 335 11.43 9.82 -23.97
C ALA A 335 12.77 10.55 -23.85
N ALA A 336 13.69 10.33 -24.78
CA ALA A 336 15.00 10.98 -24.80
C ALA A 336 14.90 12.51 -24.93
N ALA A 337 14.02 13.01 -25.80
CA ALA A 337 13.80 14.44 -25.99
C ALA A 337 13.22 15.14 -24.74
N ASN A 338 12.53 14.39 -23.89
CA ASN A 338 11.91 14.91 -22.67
C ASN A 338 12.63 14.48 -21.38
N GLY A 339 13.78 13.81 -21.48
CA GLY A 339 14.53 13.35 -20.30
C GLY A 339 13.76 12.33 -19.45
N LEU A 340 12.90 11.53 -20.09
CA LEU A 340 12.23 10.39 -19.45
C LEU A 340 13.17 9.19 -19.43
N GLU A 341 13.15 8.48 -18.31
CA GLU A 341 14.12 7.42 -18.02
C GLU A 341 13.81 6.13 -18.79
N TYR A 342 12.54 5.85 -19.07
CA TYR A 342 12.10 4.55 -19.58
C TYR A 342 11.01 4.62 -20.65
N ILE A 343 10.91 3.54 -21.43
CA ILE A 343 9.69 3.09 -22.11
C ILE A 343 9.33 1.67 -21.61
N ILE A 344 8.07 1.29 -21.79
CA ILE A 344 7.60 -0.09 -21.61
C ILE A 344 7.27 -0.68 -22.99
N LEU A 345 7.60 -1.96 -23.17
CA LEU A 345 6.94 -2.81 -24.17
C LEU A 345 5.88 -3.59 -23.40
N ASP A 346 4.65 -3.11 -23.44
CA ASP A 346 3.54 -3.72 -22.69
C ASP A 346 3.01 -4.95 -23.46
N GLU A 347 1.81 -5.43 -23.14
CA GLU A 347 1.18 -6.57 -23.79
C GLU A 347 1.30 -6.52 -25.33
N GLY A 348 1.88 -7.59 -25.89
CA GLY A 348 1.91 -7.85 -27.33
C GLY A 348 3.30 -8.07 -27.92
N TRP A 349 4.39 -7.78 -27.20
CA TRP A 349 5.75 -7.87 -27.77
C TRP A 349 6.28 -9.30 -28.00
N TYR A 350 5.65 -10.33 -27.43
CA TYR A 350 6.04 -11.74 -27.54
C TYR A 350 4.83 -12.65 -27.78
N GLN A 351 5.08 -13.87 -28.25
CA GLN A 351 4.07 -14.91 -28.34
C GLN A 351 3.67 -15.40 -26.93
N LEU A 352 2.41 -15.22 -26.53
CA LEU A 352 1.94 -15.67 -25.22
C LEU A 352 2.28 -17.15 -24.97
N GLY A 353 2.82 -17.43 -23.78
CA GLY A 353 3.36 -18.74 -23.40
C GLY A 353 4.84 -18.96 -23.73
N ASP A 354 5.47 -18.10 -24.54
CA ASP A 354 6.88 -18.21 -24.93
C ASP A 354 7.61 -16.86 -24.91
N LEU A 355 8.30 -16.57 -23.81
CA LEU A 355 9.08 -15.34 -23.61
C LEU A 355 10.31 -15.21 -24.52
N PHE A 356 10.66 -16.26 -25.28
CA PHE A 356 11.84 -16.29 -26.15
C PHE A 356 11.50 -15.94 -27.60
N THR A 357 10.22 -15.86 -27.95
CA THR A 357 9.73 -15.62 -29.31
C THR A 357 9.03 -14.27 -29.40
N PRO A 358 9.70 -13.21 -29.89
CA PRO A 358 9.07 -11.91 -30.14
C PRO A 358 7.91 -12.01 -31.13
N ALA A 359 6.97 -11.07 -31.02
CA ALA A 359 5.87 -10.92 -31.96
C ALA A 359 6.37 -10.54 -33.37
N PRO A 360 5.57 -10.78 -34.43
CA PRO A 360 5.90 -10.30 -35.77
C PRO A 360 6.18 -8.78 -35.76
N ASP A 361 7.18 -8.35 -36.53
CA ASP A 361 7.64 -6.95 -36.66
C ASP A 361 8.32 -6.32 -35.42
N MET A 362 8.61 -7.12 -34.38
CA MET A 362 9.37 -6.72 -33.20
C MET A 362 10.82 -7.24 -33.22
N ASP A 363 11.80 -6.33 -33.30
CA ASP A 363 13.21 -6.61 -33.03
C ASP A 363 13.58 -6.07 -31.64
N VAL A 364 13.23 -6.84 -30.61
CA VAL A 364 13.40 -6.44 -29.21
C VAL A 364 14.86 -6.09 -28.87
N PRO A 365 15.89 -6.89 -29.27
CA PRO A 365 17.28 -6.48 -29.08
C PRO A 365 17.62 -5.14 -29.74
N ALA A 366 17.16 -4.89 -30.98
CA ALA A 366 17.43 -3.63 -31.65
C ALA A 366 16.76 -2.43 -30.95
N ILE A 367 15.51 -2.58 -30.48
CA ILE A 367 14.81 -1.56 -29.70
C ILE A 367 15.59 -1.22 -28.42
N ILE A 368 16.04 -2.24 -27.68
CA ILE A 368 16.80 -2.06 -26.44
C ILE A 368 18.14 -1.38 -26.73
N ASP A 369 18.85 -1.78 -27.79
CA ASP A 369 20.11 -1.16 -28.19
C ASP A 369 19.92 0.29 -28.68
N TYR A 370 18.81 0.61 -29.34
CA TYR A 370 18.44 1.97 -29.69
C TYR A 370 18.18 2.81 -28.44
N GLY A 371 17.42 2.29 -27.48
CA GLY A 371 17.19 2.89 -26.16
C GLY A 371 18.49 3.22 -25.45
N LYS A 372 19.44 2.26 -25.38
CA LYS A 372 20.77 2.48 -24.79
C LYS A 372 21.52 3.64 -25.44
N LYS A 373 21.51 3.73 -26.78
CA LYS A 373 22.17 4.85 -27.51
C LYS A 373 21.55 6.20 -27.19
N LYS A 374 20.26 6.23 -26.84
CA LYS A 374 19.48 7.42 -26.50
C LYS A 374 19.43 7.71 -24.99
N GLY A 375 20.00 6.82 -24.16
CA GLY A 375 19.96 6.94 -22.70
C GLY A 375 18.62 6.56 -22.07
N VAL A 376 17.76 5.84 -22.80
CA VAL A 376 16.42 5.41 -22.35
C VAL A 376 16.44 3.91 -22.07
N GLY A 377 15.96 3.52 -20.88
CA GLY A 377 15.82 2.12 -20.51
C GLY A 377 14.54 1.49 -21.06
N VAL A 378 14.56 0.19 -21.29
CA VAL A 378 13.38 -0.58 -21.71
C VAL A 378 12.96 -1.50 -20.58
N ILE A 379 11.67 -1.49 -20.26
CA ILE A 379 11.01 -2.41 -19.32
C ILE A 379 10.09 -3.33 -20.14
N LEU A 380 10.07 -4.62 -19.81
CA LEU A 380 9.26 -5.62 -20.52
C LEU A 380 8.08 -6.07 -19.66
N TRP A 381 6.88 -6.02 -20.21
CA TRP A 381 5.70 -6.65 -19.59
C TRP A 381 5.69 -8.16 -19.82
N VAL A 382 5.27 -8.95 -18.83
CA VAL A 382 5.18 -10.42 -18.91
C VAL A 382 4.00 -10.97 -18.09
N VAL A 383 3.38 -12.05 -18.58
CA VAL A 383 2.38 -12.81 -17.80
C VAL A 383 3.10 -13.59 -16.72
N TRP A 384 2.62 -13.50 -15.47
CA TRP A 384 3.28 -14.10 -14.31
C TRP A 384 3.54 -15.59 -14.44
N LYS A 385 2.57 -16.37 -14.95
CA LYS A 385 2.72 -17.82 -15.02
C LYS A 385 3.76 -18.23 -16.06
N THR A 386 3.77 -17.57 -17.22
CA THR A 386 4.80 -17.77 -18.24
C THR A 386 6.18 -17.39 -17.70
N LEU A 387 6.27 -16.29 -16.93
CA LEU A 387 7.50 -15.93 -16.26
C LEU A 387 7.90 -16.98 -15.22
N ASP A 388 6.98 -17.50 -14.41
CA ASP A 388 7.28 -18.50 -13.38
C ASP A 388 7.84 -19.79 -13.99
N ASP A 389 7.24 -20.25 -15.09
CA ASP A 389 7.69 -21.45 -15.82
C ASP A 389 9.09 -21.28 -16.43
N HIS A 390 9.47 -20.05 -16.79
CA HIS A 390 10.73 -19.73 -17.47
C HIS A 390 11.64 -18.80 -16.67
N LEU A 391 11.48 -18.70 -15.34
CA LEU A 391 11.99 -17.57 -14.57
C LEU A 391 13.47 -17.30 -14.80
N ILE A 392 14.32 -18.31 -14.57
CA ILE A 392 15.77 -18.13 -14.67
C ILE A 392 16.21 -17.87 -16.12
N PRO A 393 15.87 -18.71 -17.12
CA PRO A 393 16.29 -18.45 -18.50
C PRO A 393 15.76 -17.13 -19.08
N ALA A 394 14.53 -16.72 -18.73
CA ALA A 394 13.96 -15.45 -19.20
C ALA A 394 14.72 -14.25 -18.63
N LEU A 395 14.95 -14.23 -17.30
CA LEU A 395 15.67 -13.12 -16.68
C LEU A 395 17.13 -13.04 -17.14
N ASP A 396 17.81 -14.18 -17.36
CA ASP A 396 19.16 -14.21 -17.95
C ASP A 396 19.18 -13.60 -19.35
N LEU A 397 18.19 -13.91 -20.18
CA LEU A 397 18.05 -13.33 -21.51
C LEU A 397 17.78 -11.83 -21.45
N PHE A 398 16.88 -11.38 -20.57
CA PHE A 398 16.55 -9.97 -20.39
C PHE A 398 17.78 -9.17 -19.93
N GLN A 399 18.56 -9.70 -18.99
CA GLN A 399 19.82 -9.09 -18.59
C GLN A 399 20.81 -9.01 -19.74
N LYS A 400 20.95 -10.09 -20.54
CA LYS A 400 21.83 -10.11 -21.71
C LYS A 400 21.44 -9.06 -22.75
N TRP A 401 20.14 -8.88 -23.00
CA TRP A 401 19.65 -7.81 -23.87
C TRP A 401 19.86 -6.42 -23.26
N GLY A 402 19.99 -6.30 -21.94
CA GLY A 402 20.17 -5.04 -21.23
C GLY A 402 18.86 -4.36 -20.87
N VAL A 403 17.80 -5.14 -20.69
CA VAL A 403 16.51 -4.74 -20.10
C VAL A 403 16.76 -4.09 -18.73
N ARG A 404 15.94 -3.10 -18.35
CA ARG A 404 16.06 -2.38 -17.07
C ARG A 404 15.07 -2.81 -16.02
N GLY A 405 13.98 -3.47 -16.41
CA GLY A 405 13.01 -4.01 -15.48
C GLY A 405 11.95 -4.86 -16.15
N ILE A 406 11.07 -5.42 -15.33
CA ILE A 406 9.93 -6.22 -15.75
C ILE A 406 8.65 -5.70 -15.09
N LYS A 407 7.56 -5.68 -15.85
CA LYS A 407 6.20 -5.49 -15.36
C LYS A 407 5.49 -6.84 -15.42
N VAL A 408 5.19 -7.44 -14.27
CA VAL A 408 4.68 -8.82 -14.17
C VAL A 408 3.22 -8.79 -13.77
N ASP A 409 2.37 -9.51 -14.48
CA ASP A 409 0.92 -9.26 -14.45
C ASP A 409 0.06 -10.54 -14.34
N PHE A 410 -1.20 -10.40 -13.91
CA PHE A 410 -2.25 -11.41 -13.82
C PHE A 410 -2.10 -12.47 -12.71
N MET A 411 -1.49 -12.14 -11.56
CA MET A 411 -1.35 -13.08 -10.44
C MET A 411 -2.69 -13.35 -9.74
N GLN A 412 -3.47 -12.27 -9.54
CA GLN A 412 -4.83 -12.22 -8.99
C GLN A 412 -5.03 -12.98 -7.67
N ARG A 413 -3.96 -13.22 -6.91
CA ARG A 413 -3.93 -14.13 -5.76
C ARG A 413 -2.98 -13.62 -4.69
N SER A 414 -3.25 -14.02 -3.45
CA SER A 414 -2.42 -13.73 -2.28
C SER A 414 -2.27 -14.94 -1.35
N ASP A 415 -2.45 -16.17 -1.84
CA ASP A 415 -2.12 -17.37 -1.08
C ASP A 415 -0.60 -17.55 -0.95
N GLN A 416 -0.19 -18.42 -0.02
CA GLN A 416 1.22 -18.59 0.35
C GLN A 416 2.15 -18.81 -0.85
N ALA A 417 1.71 -19.58 -1.87
CA ALA A 417 2.53 -19.88 -3.03
C ALA A 417 2.83 -18.62 -3.86
N VAL A 418 1.82 -17.77 -4.06
CA VAL A 418 1.94 -16.53 -4.82
C VAL A 418 2.70 -15.45 -4.02
N ILE A 419 2.54 -15.40 -2.70
CA ILE A 419 3.41 -14.58 -1.84
C ILE A 419 4.88 -14.99 -2.00
N ASN A 420 5.17 -16.29 -1.98
CA ASN A 420 6.52 -16.80 -2.21
C ASN A 420 7.04 -16.53 -3.63
N PHE A 421 6.16 -16.46 -4.63
CA PHE A 421 6.50 -16.04 -5.99
C PHE A 421 7.00 -14.59 -6.03
N TYR A 422 6.33 -13.63 -5.38
CA TYR A 422 6.79 -12.23 -5.36
C TYR A 422 8.19 -12.07 -4.77
N HIS A 423 8.46 -12.74 -3.64
CA HIS A 423 9.81 -12.76 -3.05
C HIS A 423 10.84 -13.39 -3.98
N ARG A 424 10.49 -14.49 -4.66
CA ARG A 424 11.36 -15.18 -5.61
C ARG A 424 11.68 -14.27 -6.80
N VAL A 425 10.68 -13.67 -7.45
CA VAL A 425 10.88 -12.78 -8.60
C VAL A 425 11.73 -11.57 -8.22
N ASN A 426 11.42 -10.89 -7.11
CA ASN A 426 12.21 -9.74 -6.67
C ASN A 426 13.68 -10.09 -6.43
N ARG A 427 13.96 -11.23 -5.77
CA ARG A 427 15.32 -11.71 -5.54
C ARG A 427 16.05 -12.00 -6.84
N GLU A 428 15.44 -12.76 -7.75
CA GLU A 428 16.08 -13.16 -9.01
C GLU A 428 16.26 -11.98 -9.97
N ALA A 429 15.33 -11.02 -9.96
CA ALA A 429 15.43 -9.76 -10.69
C ALA A 429 16.54 -8.87 -10.11
N ALA A 430 16.63 -8.75 -8.78
CA ALA A 430 17.68 -7.98 -8.12
C ALA A 430 19.09 -8.53 -8.42
N ALA A 431 19.25 -9.86 -8.44
CA ALA A 431 20.51 -10.51 -8.83
C ALA A 431 20.97 -10.16 -10.26
N ARG A 432 20.07 -9.65 -11.10
CA ARG A 432 20.30 -9.27 -12.49
C ARG A 432 20.17 -7.76 -12.73
N HIS A 433 20.00 -6.98 -11.67
CA HIS A 433 19.77 -5.53 -11.70
C HIS A 433 18.54 -5.13 -12.53
N LEU A 434 17.43 -5.84 -12.34
CA LEU A 434 16.15 -5.57 -12.95
C LEU A 434 15.18 -4.98 -11.91
N LEU A 435 14.57 -3.85 -12.27
CA LEU A 435 13.42 -3.29 -11.56
C LEU A 435 12.20 -4.22 -11.71
N THR A 436 11.29 -4.19 -10.75
CA THR A 436 10.04 -4.94 -10.77
C THR A 436 8.84 -4.01 -10.52
N ASP A 437 7.76 -4.31 -11.22
CA ASP A 437 6.44 -3.73 -11.07
C ASP A 437 5.41 -4.85 -11.20
N PHE A 438 4.48 -4.97 -10.25
CA PHE A 438 3.49 -6.04 -10.21
C PHE A 438 2.09 -5.49 -10.49
N HIS A 439 1.46 -5.97 -11.55
CA HIS A 439 0.08 -5.70 -11.97
C HIS A 439 -0.83 -6.91 -11.73
N GLY A 440 -2.15 -6.70 -11.65
CA GLY A 440 -3.10 -7.75 -11.28
C GLY A 440 -2.71 -8.45 -9.98
N ALA A 441 -2.26 -7.69 -8.98
CA ALA A 441 -1.60 -8.19 -7.78
C ALA A 441 -2.23 -7.62 -6.50
N VAL A 442 -2.20 -8.40 -5.42
CA VAL A 442 -2.87 -8.04 -4.16
C VAL A 442 -1.84 -7.48 -3.16
N HIS A 443 -1.98 -6.20 -2.78
CA HIS A 443 -1.24 -5.47 -1.73
C HIS A 443 0.30 -5.63 -1.63
N GLN A 444 1.03 -5.88 -2.73
CA GLN A 444 2.48 -6.15 -2.70
C GLN A 444 3.37 -4.94 -2.37
N ALA A 445 2.80 -3.72 -2.36
CA ALA A 445 3.49 -2.50 -1.97
C ALA A 445 4.15 -2.58 -0.57
N VAL A 446 3.64 -3.46 0.30
CA VAL A 446 4.19 -3.72 1.64
C VAL A 446 5.58 -4.37 1.64
N LEU A 447 6.06 -4.85 0.48
CA LEU A 447 7.38 -5.48 0.32
C LEU A 447 8.48 -4.52 -0.11
N THR A 448 8.17 -3.25 -0.39
CA THR A 448 9.10 -2.30 -1.02
C THR A 448 10.31 -1.93 -0.15
N ARG A 449 10.24 -2.12 1.17
CA ARG A 449 11.43 -1.99 2.05
C ARG A 449 12.38 -3.18 1.91
N THR A 450 11.82 -4.39 1.85
CA THR A 450 12.59 -5.64 1.77
C THR A 450 13.21 -5.80 0.39
N TRP A 451 12.47 -5.41 -0.65
CA TRP A 451 12.87 -5.45 -2.06
C TRP A 451 12.78 -4.05 -2.67
N PRO A 452 13.81 -3.20 -2.50
CA PRO A 452 13.78 -1.85 -3.07
C PRO A 452 13.79 -1.80 -4.60
N ASN A 453 14.04 -2.92 -5.29
CA ASN A 453 13.85 -3.01 -6.74
C ASN A 453 12.37 -3.16 -7.16
N LEU A 454 11.48 -3.50 -6.21
CA LEU A 454 10.03 -3.36 -6.38
C LEU A 454 9.69 -1.88 -6.30
N MET A 455 9.57 -1.27 -7.48
CA MET A 455 9.42 0.18 -7.58
C MET A 455 8.01 0.62 -7.26
N THR A 456 7.03 -0.15 -7.71
CA THR A 456 5.61 0.16 -7.56
C THR A 456 4.77 -1.12 -7.75
N ASN A 457 3.46 -0.99 -7.59
CA ASN A 457 2.48 -2.05 -7.74
C ASN A 457 1.16 -1.42 -8.16
N GLU A 458 0.39 -2.09 -9.01
CA GLU A 458 -0.98 -1.67 -9.34
C GLU A 458 -1.91 -1.88 -8.13
N GLY A 459 -2.65 -3.00 -8.06
CA GLY A 459 -3.60 -3.27 -6.98
C GLY A 459 -4.53 -2.08 -6.72
N VAL A 460 -4.85 -1.32 -7.77
CA VAL A 460 -5.55 -0.05 -7.70
C VAL A 460 -6.37 0.06 -8.96
N ARG A 461 -7.61 0.55 -8.83
CA ARG A 461 -8.38 0.88 -10.01
C ARG A 461 -7.80 2.15 -10.65
N GLY A 462 -6.86 1.97 -11.58
CA GLY A 462 -6.07 3.03 -12.20
C GLY A 462 -6.75 3.68 -13.41
N LEU A 463 -6.04 4.59 -14.06
CA LEU A 463 -6.54 5.36 -15.22
C LEU A 463 -6.92 4.48 -16.42
N GLU A 464 -6.36 3.27 -16.50
CA GLU A 464 -6.72 2.27 -17.50
C GLU A 464 -8.22 1.96 -17.55
N TRP A 465 -8.92 1.98 -16.42
CA TRP A 465 -10.36 1.76 -16.39
C TRP A 465 -11.15 2.80 -17.21
N ASN A 466 -10.60 3.98 -17.50
CA ASN A 466 -11.23 4.95 -18.42
C ASN A 466 -11.23 4.50 -19.90
N LYS A 467 -10.58 3.37 -20.24
CA LYS A 467 -10.69 2.72 -21.55
C LYS A 467 -12.00 1.95 -21.72
N TRP A 468 -12.65 1.51 -20.63
CA TRP A 468 -13.85 0.65 -20.68
C TRP A 468 -14.90 0.95 -19.59
N SER A 469 -14.73 1.99 -18.79
CA SER A 469 -15.60 2.31 -17.66
C SER A 469 -15.60 3.80 -17.32
N ALA A 470 -16.61 4.23 -16.57
CA ALA A 470 -16.72 5.56 -15.97
C ALA A 470 -16.45 5.56 -14.45
N HIS A 471 -15.90 4.47 -13.90
CA HIS A 471 -15.69 4.34 -12.45
C HIS A 471 -14.57 5.24 -11.89
N ILE A 472 -13.63 5.72 -12.72
CA ILE A 472 -12.47 6.49 -12.26
C ILE A 472 -12.82 7.98 -12.25
N THR A 473 -13.47 8.37 -11.18
CA THR A 473 -13.90 9.74 -10.93
C THR A 473 -12.86 10.52 -10.13
N PRO A 474 -12.89 11.87 -10.16
CA PRO A 474 -12.10 12.69 -9.25
C PRO A 474 -12.29 12.37 -7.76
N GLU A 475 -13.47 11.92 -7.34
CA GLU A 475 -13.74 11.44 -5.97
C GLU A 475 -12.97 10.14 -5.66
N HIS A 476 -12.94 9.21 -6.62
CA HIS A 476 -12.11 8.00 -6.51
C HIS A 476 -10.64 8.38 -6.35
N ASP A 477 -10.14 9.28 -7.19
CA ASP A 477 -8.76 9.77 -7.11
C ASP A 477 -8.47 10.47 -5.76
N ALA A 478 -9.42 11.22 -5.20
CA ALA A 478 -9.33 11.81 -3.86
C ALA A 478 -9.51 10.80 -2.70
N THR A 479 -9.90 9.56 -2.98
CA THR A 479 -10.04 8.49 -1.98
C THR A 479 -8.75 7.67 -1.85
N LEU A 480 -8.03 7.44 -2.95
CA LEU A 480 -6.86 6.56 -3.00
C LEU A 480 -5.70 6.96 -2.05
N PRO A 481 -5.34 8.24 -1.87
CA PRO A 481 -4.21 8.65 -1.01
C PRO A 481 -4.39 8.27 0.47
N PHE A 482 -5.64 8.13 0.90
CA PHE A 482 -6.01 7.78 2.27
C PHE A 482 -6.28 6.28 2.44
N THR A 483 -6.55 5.58 1.34
CA THR A 483 -6.90 4.16 1.30
C THR A 483 -5.77 3.38 0.66
N ARG A 484 -5.87 2.98 -0.61
CA ARG A 484 -4.88 2.13 -1.29
C ARG A 484 -3.43 2.60 -1.13
N GLN A 485 -3.15 3.90 -1.19
CA GLN A 485 -1.78 4.43 -1.06
C GLN A 485 -1.21 4.31 0.37
N TYR A 486 -2.06 4.11 1.38
CA TYR A 486 -1.59 3.82 2.74
C TYR A 486 -0.70 2.57 2.79
N LEU A 487 -0.97 1.57 1.93
CA LEU A 487 -0.14 0.37 1.83
C LEU A 487 1.24 0.60 1.21
N GLY A 488 1.43 1.72 0.50
CA GLY A 488 2.64 2.03 -0.26
C GLY A 488 2.33 2.48 -1.70
N PRO A 489 3.35 2.55 -2.58
CA PRO A 489 3.21 3.13 -3.90
C PRO A 489 2.17 2.42 -4.76
N MET A 490 1.62 3.16 -5.71
CA MET A 490 0.55 2.72 -6.61
C MET A 490 0.84 3.15 -8.05
N ASP A 491 0.92 2.19 -8.95
CA ASP A 491 0.99 2.44 -10.39
C ASP A 491 -0.40 2.76 -10.95
N TYR A 492 -0.89 3.97 -10.63
CA TYR A 492 -2.18 4.45 -11.09
C TYR A 492 -2.20 4.75 -12.60
N THR A 493 -1.03 5.05 -13.17
CA THR A 493 -0.82 5.44 -14.58
C THR A 493 -1.44 6.79 -15.00
N PRO A 494 -1.12 7.93 -14.37
CA PRO A 494 -1.73 9.21 -14.70
C PRO A 494 -1.19 9.84 -16.00
N GLY A 495 -1.72 11.02 -16.34
CA GLY A 495 -1.13 11.90 -17.36
C GLY A 495 -1.93 12.01 -18.66
N ALA A 496 -3.24 11.71 -18.65
CA ALA A 496 -4.07 11.93 -19.83
C ALA A 496 -4.05 13.40 -20.27
N THR A 497 -3.81 13.65 -21.55
CA THR A 497 -3.91 15.01 -22.12
C THR A 497 -5.34 15.35 -22.51
N ARG A 498 -6.15 14.34 -22.78
CA ARG A 498 -7.58 14.50 -23.03
C ARG A 498 -8.34 14.38 -21.71
N ASN A 499 -9.14 15.39 -21.39
CA ASN A 499 -9.84 15.48 -20.12
C ASN A 499 -11.33 15.78 -20.36
N ALA A 500 -12.21 15.34 -19.46
CA ALA A 500 -13.64 15.54 -19.60
C ALA A 500 -14.29 15.87 -18.25
N ASN A 501 -15.17 16.88 -18.27
CA ASN A 501 -16.12 17.12 -17.18
C ASN A 501 -17.10 15.95 -17.09
N ARG A 502 -17.76 15.83 -15.93
CA ARG A 502 -18.65 14.70 -15.57
C ARG A 502 -19.59 14.28 -16.71
N ASP A 503 -20.33 15.23 -17.28
CA ASP A 503 -21.34 14.93 -18.30
C ASP A 503 -20.76 14.70 -19.71
N GLY A 504 -19.51 15.11 -19.94
CA GLY A 504 -18.81 14.98 -21.22
C GLY A 504 -17.92 13.74 -21.31
N PHE A 505 -17.87 12.92 -20.25
CA PHE A 505 -17.04 11.73 -20.23
C PHE A 505 -17.68 10.58 -20.99
N ALA A 506 -16.89 9.98 -21.87
CA ALA A 506 -17.19 8.70 -22.49
C ALA A 506 -15.89 7.92 -22.58
N TRP A 507 -15.92 6.67 -22.10
CA TRP A 507 -14.78 5.77 -22.22
C TRP A 507 -14.55 5.40 -23.68
N ASN A 508 -13.30 5.16 -24.04
CA ASN A 508 -12.92 4.71 -25.37
C ASN A 508 -11.61 3.94 -25.28
N HIS A 509 -11.61 2.69 -25.75
CA HIS A 509 -10.46 1.82 -25.58
C HIS A 509 -9.19 2.31 -26.29
N PHE A 510 -9.33 2.86 -27.50
CA PHE A 510 -8.20 3.24 -28.37
C PHE A 510 -7.82 4.72 -28.27
N ARG A 511 -8.72 5.53 -27.73
CA ARG A 511 -8.53 6.97 -27.51
C ARG A 511 -9.15 7.35 -26.17
N PRO A 512 -8.65 6.81 -25.05
CA PRO A 512 -9.20 7.13 -23.74
C PRO A 512 -8.98 8.60 -23.39
N ARG A 513 -9.60 9.02 -22.30
CA ARG A 513 -9.48 10.35 -21.69
C ARG A 513 -9.69 10.21 -20.19
N SER A 514 -9.22 11.15 -19.38
CA SER A 514 -9.57 11.15 -17.95
C SER A 514 -10.91 11.82 -17.70
N GLN A 515 -11.53 11.51 -16.56
CA GLN A 515 -12.49 12.41 -15.92
C GLN A 515 -11.74 13.52 -15.17
N GLY A 516 -12.41 14.65 -14.91
CA GLY A 516 -11.81 15.81 -14.27
C GLY A 516 -11.04 16.70 -15.26
N THR A 517 -10.18 17.57 -14.74
CA THR A 517 -9.47 18.59 -15.54
C THR A 517 -8.02 18.21 -15.89
N ARG A 518 -7.40 18.99 -16.79
CA ARG A 518 -5.97 18.89 -17.09
C ARG A 518 -5.10 19.06 -15.85
N CYS A 519 -5.40 20.03 -14.99
CA CYS A 519 -4.63 20.28 -13.79
C CYS A 519 -4.86 19.22 -12.71
N HIS A 520 -6.00 18.52 -12.71
CA HIS A 520 -6.18 17.30 -11.93
C HIS A 520 -5.10 16.27 -12.28
N GLN A 521 -4.95 15.95 -13.57
CA GLN A 521 -3.94 14.99 -14.05
C GLN A 521 -2.49 15.41 -13.71
N LEU A 522 -2.17 16.70 -13.80
CA LEU A 522 -0.85 17.21 -13.38
C LEU A 522 -0.63 17.04 -11.86
N ALA A 523 -1.63 17.36 -11.05
CA ALA A 523 -1.55 17.26 -9.60
C ALA A 523 -1.36 15.81 -9.11
N LEU A 524 -1.86 14.82 -9.86
CA LEU A 524 -1.68 13.39 -9.53
C LEU A 524 -0.20 12.98 -9.45
N TYR A 525 0.72 13.63 -10.18
CA TYR A 525 2.16 13.35 -10.09
C TYR A 525 2.80 13.80 -8.77
N VAL A 526 2.11 14.63 -7.98
CA VAL A 526 2.53 15.02 -6.63
C VAL A 526 1.69 14.32 -5.57
N VAL A 527 0.40 14.10 -5.83
CA VAL A 527 -0.50 13.44 -4.87
C VAL A 527 -0.22 11.94 -4.79
N PHE A 528 -0.07 11.27 -5.94
CA PHE A 528 0.19 9.84 -6.01
C PHE A 528 1.67 9.50 -5.93
N GLU A 529 1.96 8.39 -5.28
CA GLU A 529 3.29 7.88 -5.03
C GLU A 529 3.59 6.73 -5.96
N SER A 530 4.47 6.94 -6.92
CA SER A 530 5.11 5.86 -7.66
C SER A 530 6.54 6.24 -8.00
N PRO A 531 7.55 5.53 -7.46
CA PRO A 531 8.93 5.63 -7.91
C PRO A 531 9.15 5.34 -9.40
N LEU A 532 8.22 4.60 -10.02
CA LEU A 532 8.20 4.32 -11.45
C LEU A 532 6.85 4.79 -12.01
N GLN A 533 6.82 6.02 -12.57
CA GLN A 533 5.57 6.74 -12.84
C GLN A 533 5.29 6.85 -14.34
N MET A 534 4.10 6.42 -14.78
CA MET A 534 3.74 6.49 -16.20
C MET A 534 3.39 7.91 -16.65
N LEU A 535 3.66 8.18 -17.93
CA LEU A 535 2.96 9.13 -18.78
C LEU A 535 2.06 8.30 -19.70
N ALA A 536 0.76 8.26 -19.42
CA ALA A 536 -0.15 7.33 -20.06
C ALA A 536 -0.49 7.63 -21.54
N ASP A 537 -0.45 8.90 -21.95
CA ASP A 537 -0.95 9.31 -23.27
C ASP A 537 0.09 9.13 -24.39
N THR A 538 -0.33 9.28 -25.65
CA THR A 538 0.59 9.19 -26.79
C THR A 538 1.64 10.29 -26.75
N PRO A 539 2.89 10.00 -27.15
CA PRO A 539 3.89 11.01 -27.50
C PRO A 539 3.35 12.15 -28.38
N THR A 540 2.57 11.80 -29.41
CA THR A 540 1.98 12.75 -30.36
C THR A 540 0.95 13.70 -29.74
N ASN A 541 0.33 13.32 -28.62
CA ASN A 541 -0.53 14.21 -27.85
C ASN A 541 0.30 15.11 -26.93
N TYR A 542 1.30 14.56 -26.24
CA TYR A 542 2.18 15.35 -25.37
C TYR A 542 2.99 16.42 -26.12
N GLU A 543 3.41 16.14 -27.35
CA GLU A 543 4.10 17.12 -28.22
C GLU A 543 3.24 18.35 -28.54
N ARG A 544 1.90 18.22 -28.46
CA ARG A 544 0.96 19.33 -28.63
C ARG A 544 0.70 20.10 -27.33
N GLU A 545 1.25 19.63 -26.22
CA GLU A 545 1.00 20.13 -24.86
C GLU A 545 2.30 20.58 -24.17
N PRO A 546 3.05 21.55 -24.73
CA PRO A 546 4.38 21.91 -24.24
C PRO A 546 4.39 22.43 -22.80
N ALA A 547 3.33 23.14 -22.38
CA ALA A 547 3.20 23.64 -21.01
C ALA A 547 2.92 22.51 -20.00
N MET A 548 2.17 21.47 -20.38
CA MET A 548 2.01 20.25 -19.56
C MET A 548 3.36 19.53 -19.44
N MET A 549 4.08 19.40 -20.55
CA MET A 549 5.40 18.76 -20.56
C MET A 549 6.46 19.54 -19.79
N GLU A 550 6.35 20.86 -19.68
CA GLU A 550 7.23 21.65 -18.79
C GLU A 550 7.16 21.15 -17.34
N PHE A 551 5.95 20.90 -16.83
CA PHE A 551 5.77 20.31 -15.50
C PHE A 551 6.24 18.85 -15.45
N LEU A 552 5.79 18.01 -16.40
CA LEU A 552 6.07 16.57 -16.39
C LEU A 552 7.56 16.22 -16.53
N ARG A 553 8.34 17.06 -17.22
CA ARG A 553 9.81 16.91 -17.27
C ARG A 553 10.46 17.22 -15.92
N ALA A 554 9.89 18.16 -15.16
CA ALA A 554 10.50 18.66 -13.94
C ALA A 554 10.09 17.86 -12.69
N VAL A 555 8.87 17.34 -12.64
CA VAL A 555 8.36 16.61 -11.47
C VAL A 555 9.12 15.29 -11.27
N PRO A 556 9.69 15.04 -10.08
CA PRO A 556 10.39 13.79 -9.77
C PRO A 556 9.41 12.67 -9.43
N SER A 557 9.88 11.43 -9.43
CA SER A 557 9.14 10.26 -8.93
C SER A 557 9.53 9.84 -7.50
N VAL A 558 10.51 10.52 -6.90
CA VAL A 558 10.99 10.29 -5.53
C VAL A 558 11.25 11.59 -4.80
N TRP A 559 11.13 11.55 -3.48
CA TRP A 559 10.94 12.71 -2.63
C TRP A 559 11.80 12.64 -1.38
N ASP A 560 12.49 13.74 -1.07
CA ASP A 560 13.25 13.89 0.17
C ASP A 560 12.34 14.18 1.36
N GLU A 561 11.15 14.72 1.12
CA GLU A 561 10.21 15.13 2.16
C GLU A 561 8.80 15.22 1.58
N THR A 562 7.81 14.82 2.36
CA THR A 562 6.38 14.94 2.04
C THR A 562 5.67 15.62 3.20
N ARG A 563 4.82 16.60 2.89
CA ARG A 563 3.96 17.28 3.84
C ARG A 563 2.51 17.18 3.36
N ALA A 564 1.70 16.46 4.11
CA ALA A 564 0.25 16.47 3.95
C ALA A 564 -0.27 17.79 4.53
N LEU A 565 -0.56 18.75 3.66
CA LEU A 565 -0.93 20.11 4.08
C LEU A 565 -2.40 20.18 4.48
N ASP A 566 -3.27 19.56 3.70
CA ASP A 566 -4.68 19.43 4.01
C ASP A 566 -5.28 18.26 3.23
N GLY A 567 -6.42 17.77 3.67
CA GLY A 567 -7.10 16.69 2.96
C GLY A 567 -8.25 16.10 3.75
N ARG A 568 -9.24 15.66 2.99
CA ARG A 568 -10.40 14.92 3.48
C ARG A 568 -10.70 13.80 2.51
N ILE A 569 -10.78 12.59 3.04
CA ILE A 569 -10.97 11.39 2.23
C ILE A 569 -12.21 11.53 1.33
N SER A 570 -12.06 11.15 0.06
CA SER A 570 -13.09 11.27 -0.98
C SER A 570 -13.46 12.72 -1.39
N ASP A 571 -13.00 13.76 -0.69
CA ASP A 571 -13.34 15.14 -1.01
C ASP A 571 -12.18 15.87 -1.70
N TYR A 572 -10.99 15.93 -1.10
CA TYR A 572 -9.85 16.66 -1.66
C TYR A 572 -8.52 16.27 -1.00
N VAL A 573 -7.41 16.60 -1.68
CA VAL A 573 -6.05 16.44 -1.18
C VAL A 573 -5.22 17.67 -1.51
N LEU A 574 -4.41 18.15 -0.57
CA LEU A 574 -3.37 19.14 -0.78
C LEU A 574 -2.06 18.65 -0.16
N THR A 575 -1.07 18.36 -1.00
CA THR A 575 0.23 17.83 -0.58
C THR A 575 1.37 18.63 -1.18
N ALA A 576 2.41 18.86 -0.39
CA ALA A 576 3.69 19.41 -0.84
C ALA A 576 4.79 18.38 -0.66
N ARG A 577 5.67 18.24 -1.66
CA ARG A 577 6.82 17.33 -1.61
C ARG A 577 8.08 18.02 -2.06
N ARG A 578 9.21 17.71 -1.45
CA ARG A 578 10.52 18.28 -1.77
C ARG A 578 11.39 17.26 -2.47
N SER A 579 12.14 17.68 -3.48
CA SER A 579 13.23 16.90 -4.07
C SER A 579 14.42 17.82 -4.35
N GLY A 580 15.55 17.52 -3.71
CA GLY A 580 16.68 18.45 -3.65
C GLY A 580 16.24 19.76 -3.00
N ARG A 581 16.32 20.85 -3.76
CA ARG A 581 15.96 22.21 -3.30
C ARG A 581 14.57 22.64 -3.74
N ASP A 582 13.95 21.91 -4.67
CA ASP A 582 12.68 22.29 -5.26
C ASP A 582 11.53 21.65 -4.48
N TRP A 583 10.44 22.39 -4.35
CA TRP A 583 9.18 21.90 -3.83
C TRP A 583 8.17 21.77 -4.96
N PHE A 584 7.36 20.73 -4.89
CA PHE A 584 6.23 20.49 -5.78
C PHE A 584 4.98 20.41 -4.92
N VAL A 585 3.90 21.01 -5.40
CA VAL A 585 2.62 21.03 -4.69
C VAL A 585 1.55 20.54 -5.64
N GLY A 586 0.71 19.64 -5.17
CA GLY A 586 -0.44 19.12 -5.89
C GLY A 586 -1.70 19.24 -5.05
N ALA A 587 -2.77 19.71 -5.69
CA ALA A 587 -4.10 19.74 -5.13
C ALA A 587 -5.08 19.10 -6.10
N ILE A 588 -5.96 18.24 -5.59
CA ILE A 588 -7.10 17.68 -6.33
C ILE A 588 -8.37 17.81 -5.50
N THR A 589 -9.51 17.93 -6.17
CA THR A 589 -10.83 17.86 -5.53
C THR A 589 -11.70 16.85 -6.25
N ASP A 590 -12.72 16.39 -5.55
CA ASP A 590 -13.88 15.66 -6.06
C ASP A 590 -14.68 16.49 -7.07
N TRP A 591 -15.90 16.07 -7.35
CA TRP A 591 -16.79 16.84 -8.24
C TRP A 591 -17.37 18.12 -7.61
N THR A 592 -16.95 18.48 -6.39
CA THR A 592 -17.34 19.73 -5.74
C THR A 592 -16.25 20.78 -5.98
N ALA A 593 -16.58 21.86 -6.69
CA ALA A 593 -15.66 23.00 -6.83
C ALA A 593 -15.27 23.56 -5.45
N ARG A 594 -14.01 23.95 -5.29
CA ARG A 594 -13.44 24.26 -3.97
C ARG A 594 -12.42 25.38 -4.04
N GLU A 595 -12.24 26.10 -2.93
CA GLU A 595 -11.11 27.00 -2.73
C GLU A 595 -10.31 26.49 -1.53
N LEU A 596 -9.03 26.16 -1.74
CA LEU A 596 -8.10 25.76 -0.69
C LEU A 596 -7.13 26.89 -0.34
N GLU A 597 -6.65 26.96 0.90
CA GLU A 597 -5.54 27.85 1.28
C GLU A 597 -4.22 27.07 1.28
N LEU A 598 -3.23 27.57 0.53
CA LEU A 598 -1.86 27.08 0.54
C LEU A 598 -0.99 28.02 1.37
N ASP A 599 -0.63 27.59 2.57
CA ASP A 599 0.33 28.25 3.46
C ASP A 599 1.75 27.75 3.16
N LEU A 600 2.62 28.64 2.65
CA LEU A 600 3.98 28.28 2.25
C LEU A 600 5.00 28.32 3.41
N SER A 601 4.54 28.35 4.67
CA SER A 601 5.42 28.30 5.86
C SER A 601 6.31 27.06 5.95
N PHE A 602 6.06 26.04 5.14
CA PHE A 602 6.95 24.90 5.01
C PHE A 602 8.27 25.19 4.30
N LEU A 603 8.32 26.26 3.50
CA LEU A 603 9.54 26.68 2.83
C LEU A 603 10.55 27.24 3.84
N PRO A 604 11.86 27.06 3.60
CA PRO A 604 12.86 27.78 4.36
C PRO A 604 12.76 29.30 4.10
N ALA A 605 13.39 30.11 4.95
CA ALA A 605 13.42 31.56 4.74
C ALA A 605 14.16 31.91 3.43
N GLY A 606 13.56 32.79 2.62
CA GLY A 606 14.13 33.20 1.32
C GLY A 606 13.04 33.57 0.31
N GLU A 607 13.49 33.95 -0.88
CA GLU A 607 12.62 34.12 -2.05
C GLU A 607 12.64 32.87 -2.94
N PHE A 608 11.48 32.54 -3.48
CA PHE A 608 11.30 31.43 -4.41
C PHE A 608 10.52 31.91 -5.64
N THR A 609 10.75 31.23 -6.75
CA THR A 609 9.92 31.31 -7.94
C THR A 609 8.91 30.18 -7.89
N LEU A 610 7.62 30.52 -7.83
CA LEU A 610 6.52 29.59 -7.95
C LEU A 610 5.97 29.66 -9.37
N THR A 611 6.02 28.55 -10.10
CA THR A 611 5.34 28.35 -11.38
C THR A 611 4.16 27.41 -11.13
N GLU A 612 2.94 27.91 -11.39
CA GLU A 612 1.69 27.18 -11.20
C GLU A 612 1.05 26.79 -12.53
N TRP A 613 0.35 25.66 -12.51
CA TRP A 613 -0.61 25.18 -13.49
C TRP A 613 -1.93 25.03 -12.77
N ARG A 614 -2.88 25.91 -13.08
CA ARG A 614 -4.18 25.96 -12.43
C ARG A 614 -5.31 25.80 -13.43
N ASP A 615 -6.42 25.26 -12.97
CA ASP A 615 -7.67 25.25 -13.73
C ASP A 615 -7.98 26.62 -14.31
N GLY A 616 -8.34 26.64 -15.59
CA GLY A 616 -8.81 27.83 -16.28
C GLY A 616 -10.18 28.25 -15.76
N LEU A 617 -10.59 29.49 -16.08
CA LEU A 617 -11.88 30.00 -15.63
C LEU A 617 -13.07 29.19 -16.18
N ASN A 618 -12.87 28.45 -17.29
CA ASN A 618 -13.89 27.62 -17.91
C ASN A 618 -13.61 26.12 -17.71
N ALA A 619 -12.67 25.73 -16.84
CA ALA A 619 -12.32 24.32 -16.66
C ALA A 619 -13.50 23.44 -16.24
N GLY A 620 -14.52 24.01 -15.59
CA GLY A 620 -15.77 23.32 -15.24
C GLY A 620 -16.66 22.94 -16.42
N THR A 621 -16.46 23.53 -17.60
CA THR A 621 -17.19 23.21 -18.84
C THR A 621 -16.28 22.82 -20.01
N HIS A 622 -14.99 23.12 -19.91
CA HIS A 622 -13.94 22.73 -20.82
C HIS A 622 -12.75 22.21 -20.01
N ALA A 623 -12.80 20.93 -19.60
CA ALA A 623 -11.84 20.27 -18.73
C ALA A 623 -10.35 20.45 -19.09
N GLU A 624 -10.03 20.74 -20.35
CA GLU A 624 -8.65 20.97 -20.82
C GLU A 624 -8.19 22.43 -20.60
N ASP A 625 -9.08 23.36 -20.23
CA ASP A 625 -8.75 24.78 -19.97
C ASP A 625 -7.88 24.90 -18.70
N PHE A 626 -6.66 25.39 -18.86
CA PHE A 626 -5.75 25.71 -17.76
C PHE A 626 -4.95 26.98 -18.04
N LYS A 627 -4.38 27.56 -16.99
CA LYS A 627 -3.42 28.65 -17.08
C LYS A 627 -2.13 28.31 -16.36
N GLN A 628 -1.02 28.71 -16.97
CA GLN A 628 0.28 28.73 -16.34
C GLN A 628 0.60 30.16 -15.89
N ALA A 629 1.13 30.32 -14.68
CA ALA A 629 1.59 31.61 -14.17
C ALA A 629 2.85 31.44 -13.34
N THR A 630 3.66 32.50 -13.24
CA THR A 630 4.86 32.52 -12.41
C THR A 630 4.84 33.75 -11.51
N GLN A 631 5.20 33.56 -10.24
CA GLN A 631 5.26 34.64 -9.25
C GLN A 631 6.38 34.41 -8.23
N THR A 632 6.82 35.48 -7.58
CA THR A 632 7.74 35.41 -6.45
C THR A 632 6.98 35.16 -5.16
N VAL A 633 7.43 34.19 -4.36
CA VAL A 633 6.83 33.85 -3.07
C VAL A 633 7.90 33.71 -1.98
N THR A 634 7.47 33.70 -0.73
CA THR A 634 8.32 33.45 0.44
C THR A 634 7.62 32.46 1.38
N ASN A 635 8.30 32.05 2.45
CA ASN A 635 7.68 31.24 3.51
C ASN A 635 6.59 31.96 4.32
N ARG A 636 6.25 33.21 4.00
CA ARG A 636 5.13 33.96 4.60
C ARG A 636 3.95 34.07 3.65
N THR A 637 4.09 33.63 2.40
CA THR A 637 3.05 33.76 1.39
C THR A 637 1.93 32.74 1.67
N LYS A 638 0.70 33.22 1.58
CA LYS A 638 -0.53 32.40 1.58
C LYS A 638 -1.24 32.60 0.26
N LEU A 639 -1.62 31.51 -0.40
CA LEU A 639 -2.30 31.53 -1.69
C LEU A 639 -3.69 30.90 -1.57
N ARG A 640 -4.64 31.40 -2.34
CA ARG A 640 -5.94 30.77 -2.53
C ARG A 640 -5.92 29.98 -3.84
N LEU A 641 -6.29 28.72 -3.77
CA LEU A 641 -6.26 27.78 -4.88
C LEU A 641 -7.70 27.48 -5.30
N PRO A 642 -8.24 28.16 -6.32
CA PRO A 642 -9.52 27.77 -6.89
C PRO A 642 -9.35 26.45 -7.67
N LEU A 643 -10.18 25.47 -7.35
CA LEU A 643 -10.28 24.18 -8.01
C LEU A 643 -11.66 24.09 -8.67
N ALA A 644 -11.70 23.78 -9.96
CA ALA A 644 -12.96 23.50 -10.65
C ALA A 644 -13.57 22.17 -10.16
N GLU A 645 -14.79 21.86 -10.58
CA GLU A 645 -15.38 20.53 -10.34
C GLU A 645 -14.53 19.45 -11.01
N GLY A 646 -14.08 18.46 -10.23
CA GLY A 646 -13.12 17.45 -10.69
C GLY A 646 -11.75 18.04 -11.03
N GLY A 647 -11.47 19.22 -10.48
CA GLY A 647 -10.33 20.05 -10.81
C GLY A 647 -9.07 19.70 -10.07
N GLY A 648 -8.04 20.50 -10.34
CA GLY A 648 -6.74 20.38 -9.70
C GLY A 648 -5.87 21.62 -9.85
N TRP A 649 -4.76 21.59 -9.12
CA TRP A 649 -3.75 22.63 -9.15
C TRP A 649 -2.38 21.99 -8.90
N ALA A 650 -1.39 22.33 -9.72
CA ALA A 650 -0.04 21.84 -9.57
C ALA A 650 0.97 22.99 -9.62
N ALA A 651 2.06 22.90 -8.87
CA ALA A 651 3.13 23.89 -8.95
C ALA A 651 4.50 23.32 -8.68
N ARG A 652 5.51 24.01 -9.22
CA ARG A 652 6.92 23.88 -8.84
C ARG A 652 7.36 25.18 -8.18
N ILE A 653 8.04 25.07 -7.06
CA ILE A 653 8.58 26.17 -6.27
C ILE A 653 10.09 25.96 -6.16
N SER A 654 10.86 26.82 -6.81
CA SER A 654 12.34 26.73 -6.85
C SER A 654 12.95 27.92 -6.13
N PRO A 655 14.02 27.75 -5.33
CA PRO A 655 14.75 28.87 -4.75
C PRO A 655 15.25 29.81 -5.85
N LYS A 656 15.25 31.12 -5.57
CA LYS A 656 15.87 32.12 -6.45
C LYS A 656 17.38 32.19 -6.30
#